data_AF-A0A1Y6M0E2-F1
#
_entry.id   AF-A0A1Y6M0E2-F1
#
_cell.length_a   1.000
_cell.length_b   1.000
_cell.length_c   1.000
_cell.angle_alpha   90.00
_cell.angle_beta   90.00
_cell.angle_gamma   90.00
#
_symmetry.space_group_name_H-M   'P 1'
#
loop_
_entity.id
_entity.type
_entity.pdbx_description
1 polymer ?
#
loop_
_entity_poly.entity_id
_entity_poly.type
_entity_poly.pdbx_seq_one_letter_code
_entity_poly.pdbx_strand_id
1 'polypeptide(L)'
;MPSTGAHPAWLCFREADTQPPITQESLAELDMPRIINNPKLRHDVNFDKELHFRPNLDGSKGKQKMAKADQYWRALEAEFVLYGQVQFGRAQSLENEAYWDRIMEASLKRLPSVFKAIQEILKTLVPDYDQKAVQERLDVDHIMQQIQNGVCDLIDLGNWLAKVLKNHCAPMRDSLVDGMQKEIRRGATENRAEKLVNGLRQLMTILEAMKLDVANHQIRHMRPLLIDDTINFQRRYNSHRIGLGKIDVDSAKTWLRREMDNLVTLNHNPTQLQALTSGMLRDLIYNPESSSSSSSRSSTPPTFYLDSDRLRTLRSDFHAQVYHSICREIMFQSSPISRINISAATSHAAASKLQRSLTSIVGATTLHRFPDKTENIAVEILRVMQRFLMPHDTTQHPFDSDLLYRIESRLRSTLHCGSDSFLECAEQLFSRLEPGLQRKVNDHRRFTAVGLQDMLAISTSGSSGTSSTSSSFSPSGATPTLISLSAIGAKLTPPGSSAPNNPFDSHSNPSDGQSTECFLDNETEEDLLRRLAHILVLHWQVWADLVYLSVEPTTLDHSPGRCETPASTPSSGVSPAGSRESLNGDGAVLSHAGSCTSLGFGGEREERSRLDERELFCGGQDGIWRSETEDEVDMSAADEDGDVEMSDRENSPQ
;
A
#
# COMPACT_ATOMS: atom_id res chain seq x y z
N MET A 1 24.70 1.05 -36.92
CA MET A 1 23.47 0.30 -36.58
C MET A 1 23.06 0.74 -35.18
N PRO A 2 22.06 1.62 -34.99
CA PRO A 2 21.70 2.03 -33.64
C PRO A 2 20.85 0.93 -32.99
N SER A 3 21.39 0.35 -31.93
CA SER A 3 20.67 -0.48 -30.98
C SER A 3 19.68 0.37 -30.18
N THR A 4 18.39 0.27 -30.47
CA THR A 4 17.34 0.63 -29.53
C THR A 4 16.45 -0.59 -29.39
N GLY A 5 16.25 -1.09 -28.18
CA GLY A 5 15.38 -2.23 -27.85
C GLY A 5 13.89 -1.95 -28.07
N ALA A 6 13.54 -1.15 -29.09
CA ALA A 6 12.18 -0.88 -29.49
C ALA A 6 11.76 -1.92 -30.54
N HIS A 7 10.71 -2.67 -30.25
CA HIS A 7 10.11 -3.59 -31.23
C HIS A 7 9.74 -2.83 -32.51
N PRO A 8 10.02 -3.42 -33.69
CA PRO A 8 9.69 -2.78 -34.96
C PRO A 8 8.17 -2.65 -35.12
N ALA A 9 7.71 -1.58 -35.78
CA ALA A 9 6.29 -1.21 -35.86
C ALA A 9 5.39 -2.33 -36.41
N TRP A 10 5.88 -3.12 -37.37
CA TRP A 10 5.15 -4.26 -37.94
C TRP A 10 4.90 -5.38 -36.90
N LEU A 11 5.85 -5.58 -35.97
CA LEU A 11 5.75 -6.57 -34.91
C LEU A 11 4.72 -6.11 -33.89
N CYS A 12 4.79 -4.84 -33.47
CA CYS A 12 3.78 -4.22 -32.60
C CYS A 12 2.37 -4.31 -33.21
N PHE A 13 2.22 -4.02 -34.51
CA PHE A 13 0.92 -4.12 -35.19
C PHE A 13 0.31 -5.54 -35.07
N ARG A 14 1.13 -6.57 -35.18
CA ARG A 14 0.72 -7.97 -35.13
C ARG A 14 0.45 -8.47 -33.70
N GLU A 15 1.31 -8.10 -32.75
CA GLU A 15 1.39 -8.75 -31.42
C GLU A 15 0.82 -7.91 -30.28
N ALA A 16 0.74 -6.59 -30.43
CA ALA A 16 0.19 -5.74 -29.37
C ALA A 16 -1.30 -6.01 -29.14
N ASP A 17 -1.75 -5.77 -27.91
CA ASP A 17 -3.16 -5.92 -27.54
C ASP A 17 -4.09 -5.08 -28.43
N THR A 18 -5.33 -5.52 -28.55
CA THR A 18 -6.41 -4.81 -29.26
C THR A 18 -7.18 -3.85 -28.36
N GLN A 19 -7.13 -4.07 -27.04
CA GLN A 19 -7.70 -3.16 -26.05
C GLN A 19 -6.70 -2.07 -25.65
N PRO A 20 -7.15 -0.82 -25.45
CA PRO A 20 -6.27 0.24 -25.00
C PRO A 20 -5.73 -0.02 -23.59
N PRO A 21 -4.55 0.50 -23.24
CA PRO A 21 -3.93 0.27 -21.92
C PRO A 21 -4.75 0.81 -20.74
N ILE A 22 -5.67 1.73 -21.01
CA ILE A 22 -6.57 2.35 -20.05
C ILE A 22 -7.99 2.16 -20.59
N THR A 23 -8.81 1.46 -19.82
CA THR A 23 -10.23 1.19 -20.06
C THR A 23 -11.06 1.55 -18.83
N GLN A 24 -12.37 1.69 -18.98
CA GLN A 24 -13.26 1.85 -17.83
C GLN A 24 -13.09 0.71 -16.81
N GLU A 25 -12.94 -0.53 -17.29
CA GLU A 25 -12.72 -1.70 -16.44
C GLU A 25 -11.40 -1.61 -15.66
N SER A 26 -10.32 -1.18 -16.31
CA SER A 26 -9.03 -0.97 -15.64
C SER A 26 -9.07 0.10 -14.53
N LEU A 27 -10.07 0.98 -14.58
CA LEU A 27 -10.30 2.05 -13.60
C LEU A 27 -11.48 1.75 -12.66
N ALA A 28 -12.17 0.61 -12.81
CA ALA A 28 -13.37 0.30 -12.04
C ALA A 28 -13.10 0.12 -10.53
N GLU A 29 -11.86 -0.22 -10.14
CA GLU A 29 -11.42 -0.24 -8.74
C GLU A 29 -11.49 1.13 -8.05
N LEU A 30 -11.44 2.21 -8.84
CA LEU A 30 -11.56 3.58 -8.38
C LEU A 30 -13.01 4.02 -8.20
N ASP A 31 -13.99 3.18 -8.54
CA ASP A 31 -15.40 3.52 -8.37
C ASP A 31 -15.83 3.35 -6.91
N MET A 32 -16.74 4.23 -6.47
CA MET A 32 -17.22 4.29 -5.09
C MET A 32 -17.64 2.94 -4.48
N PRO A 33 -18.41 2.07 -5.16
CA PRO A 33 -18.79 0.78 -4.59
C PRO A 33 -17.60 -0.14 -4.33
N ARG A 34 -16.55 -0.08 -5.16
CA ARG A 34 -15.34 -0.89 -4.98
C ARG A 34 -14.46 -0.32 -3.87
N ILE A 35 -14.31 1.01 -3.82
CA ILE A 35 -13.62 1.72 -2.72
C ILE A 35 -14.26 1.37 -1.37
N ILE A 36 -15.58 1.48 -1.25
CA ILE A 36 -16.32 1.27 0.00
C ILE A 36 -16.24 -0.19 0.46
N ASN A 37 -16.19 -1.17 -0.45
CA ASN A 37 -16.18 -2.59 -0.06
C ASN A 37 -14.79 -3.20 0.01
N ASN A 38 -13.73 -2.44 -0.29
CA ASN A 38 -12.36 -2.94 -0.24
C ASN A 38 -11.87 -3.05 1.22
N PRO A 39 -11.62 -4.27 1.74
CA PRO A 39 -11.21 -4.47 3.13
C PRO A 39 -9.80 -3.94 3.42
N LYS A 40 -8.88 -4.03 2.44
CA LYS A 40 -7.50 -3.55 2.59
C LYS A 40 -7.47 -2.04 2.64
N LEU A 41 -8.17 -1.37 1.71
CA LEU A 41 -8.30 0.08 1.71
C LEU A 41 -8.90 0.61 3.02
N ARG A 42 -10.01 0.02 3.48
CA ARG A 42 -10.63 0.41 4.76
C ARG A 42 -9.67 0.27 5.92
N HIS A 43 -8.92 -0.82 5.97
CA HIS A 43 -7.92 -1.03 6.99
C HIS A 43 -6.79 0.00 6.90
N ASP A 44 -6.21 0.24 5.72
CA ASP A 44 -5.08 1.16 5.53
C ASP A 44 -5.41 2.63 5.81
N VAL A 45 -6.66 3.04 5.56
CA VAL A 45 -7.14 4.39 5.87
C VAL A 45 -7.07 4.73 7.36
N ASN A 46 -6.98 3.74 8.26
CA ASN A 46 -6.79 3.97 9.70
C ASN A 46 -5.35 4.38 10.04
N PHE A 47 -4.37 4.02 9.21
CA PHE A 47 -2.96 4.26 9.47
C PHE A 47 -2.41 5.46 8.70
N ASP A 48 -2.94 5.72 7.49
CA ASP A 48 -2.41 6.73 6.59
C ASP A 48 -3.41 7.87 6.34
N LYS A 49 -3.11 9.04 6.93
CA LYS A 49 -3.86 10.29 6.73
C LYS A 49 -3.61 10.90 5.35
N GLU A 50 -2.61 10.48 4.61
CA GLU A 50 -2.33 10.97 3.28
C GLU A 50 -2.72 9.97 2.20
N LEU A 51 -3.35 8.84 2.55
CA LEU A 51 -3.72 7.80 1.59
C LEU A 51 -4.48 8.37 0.39
N HIS A 52 -3.94 8.12 -0.80
CA HIS A 52 -4.50 8.52 -2.08
C HIS A 52 -4.01 7.57 -3.18
N PHE A 53 -4.84 7.38 -4.20
CA PHE A 53 -4.53 6.64 -5.40
C PHE A 53 -3.51 7.39 -6.27
N ARG A 54 -2.50 6.66 -6.74
CA ARG A 54 -1.46 7.12 -7.66
C ARG A 54 -1.17 6.05 -8.73
N PRO A 55 -0.91 6.42 -9.99
CA PRO A 55 -0.56 5.44 -11.02
C PRO A 55 0.60 4.56 -10.56
N ASN A 56 0.42 3.24 -10.58
CA ASN A 56 1.47 2.31 -10.19
C ASN A 56 2.46 2.13 -11.35
N LEU A 57 3.53 2.92 -11.34
CA LEU A 57 4.58 2.89 -12.37
C LEU A 57 5.86 2.18 -11.90
N ASP A 58 5.92 1.80 -10.61
CA ASP A 58 7.12 1.28 -9.99
C ASP A 58 7.24 -0.25 -10.12
N GLY A 59 8.46 -0.73 -9.91
CA GLY A 59 8.80 -2.15 -9.96
C GLY A 59 8.79 -2.78 -11.36
N SER A 60 9.01 -4.09 -11.41
CA SER A 60 9.02 -4.88 -12.65
C SER A 60 7.66 -4.87 -13.36
N LYS A 61 6.56 -4.99 -12.60
CA LYS A 61 5.19 -4.93 -13.11
C LYS A 61 4.85 -3.56 -13.74
N GLY A 62 5.23 -2.45 -13.10
CA GLY A 62 5.03 -1.10 -13.65
C GLY A 62 5.78 -0.90 -14.97
N LYS A 63 7.04 -1.32 -15.01
CA LYS A 63 7.86 -1.33 -16.24
C LYS A 63 7.21 -2.17 -17.35
N GLN A 64 6.72 -3.36 -17.03
CA GLN A 64 6.02 -4.22 -17.99
C GLN A 64 4.72 -3.58 -18.51
N LYS A 65 3.91 -2.96 -17.63
CA LYS A 65 2.69 -2.24 -18.02
C LYS A 65 3.01 -1.10 -19.00
N MET A 66 4.06 -0.33 -18.70
CA MET A 66 4.49 0.77 -19.56
C MET A 66 5.02 0.28 -20.92
N ALA A 67 5.78 -0.82 -20.94
CA ALA A 67 6.26 -1.44 -22.17
C ALA A 67 5.10 -1.94 -23.06
N LYS A 68 4.09 -2.60 -22.47
CA LYS A 68 2.89 -3.03 -23.20
C LYS A 68 2.10 -1.84 -23.75
N ALA A 69 1.97 -0.76 -22.97
CA ALA A 69 1.32 0.46 -23.44
C ALA A 69 2.07 1.08 -24.62
N ASP A 70 3.40 1.16 -24.57
CA ASP A 70 4.21 1.67 -25.68
C ASP A 70 4.11 0.81 -26.94
N GLN A 71 4.05 -0.53 -26.80
CA GLN A 71 3.79 -1.43 -27.93
C GLN A 71 2.41 -1.15 -28.55
N TYR A 72 1.38 -0.96 -27.73
CA TYR A 72 0.03 -0.62 -28.19
C TYR A 72 0.01 0.68 -29.01
N TRP A 73 0.59 1.76 -28.48
CA TRP A 73 0.59 3.06 -29.17
C TRP A 73 1.39 3.01 -30.48
N ARG A 74 2.52 2.29 -30.52
CA ARG A 74 3.26 2.06 -31.78
C ARG A 74 2.45 1.25 -32.80
N ALA A 75 1.68 0.28 -32.33
CA ALA A 75 0.80 -0.50 -33.19
C ALA A 75 -0.30 0.38 -33.81
N LEU A 76 -0.92 1.25 -33.01
CA LEU A 76 -1.91 2.21 -33.48
C LEU A 76 -1.31 3.23 -34.47
N GLU A 77 -0.07 3.66 -34.27
CA GLU A 77 0.63 4.51 -35.24
C GLU A 77 0.80 3.82 -36.60
N ALA A 78 1.16 2.54 -36.61
CA ALA A 78 1.22 1.74 -37.83
C ALA A 78 -0.17 1.62 -38.50
N GLU A 79 -1.26 1.50 -37.73
CA GLU A 79 -2.65 1.50 -38.25
C GLU A 79 -2.96 2.79 -39.01
N PHE A 80 -2.60 3.96 -38.46
CA PHE A 80 -2.80 5.25 -39.13
C PHE A 80 -1.98 5.39 -40.42
N VAL A 81 -0.75 4.87 -40.44
CA VAL A 81 0.09 4.88 -41.66
C VAL A 81 -0.52 3.98 -42.74
N LEU A 82 -0.94 2.77 -42.37
CA LEU A 82 -1.61 1.84 -43.29
C LEU A 82 -2.92 2.44 -43.81
N TYR A 83 -3.73 3.04 -42.94
CA TYR A 83 -4.94 3.76 -43.32
C TYR A 83 -4.68 4.82 -44.39
N GLY A 84 -3.65 5.67 -44.21
CA GLY A 84 -3.29 6.69 -45.19
C GLY A 84 -2.90 6.10 -46.55
N GLN A 85 -2.20 4.95 -46.55
CA GLN A 85 -1.84 4.24 -47.79
C GLN A 85 -3.05 3.62 -48.49
N VAL A 86 -3.97 3.03 -47.73
CA VAL A 86 -5.22 2.45 -48.26
C VAL A 86 -6.07 3.53 -48.91
N GLN A 87 -6.22 4.68 -48.26
CA GLN A 87 -7.02 5.79 -48.80
C GLN A 87 -6.43 6.35 -50.09
N PHE A 88 -5.10 6.44 -50.17
CA PHE A 88 -4.40 6.83 -51.40
C PHE A 88 -4.57 5.79 -52.52
N GLY A 89 -4.47 4.49 -52.19
CA GLY A 89 -4.68 3.39 -53.14
C GLY A 89 -6.12 3.34 -53.69
N ARG A 90 -7.12 3.54 -52.82
CA ARG A 90 -8.54 3.62 -53.19
C ARG A 90 -8.82 4.78 -54.15
N ALA A 91 -8.18 5.93 -53.94
CA ALA A 91 -8.32 7.08 -54.82
C ALA A 91 -7.70 6.86 -56.22
N GLN A 92 -6.70 5.98 -56.35
CA GLN A 92 -6.03 5.68 -57.63
C GLN A 92 -6.66 4.54 -58.42
N SER A 93 -7.30 3.56 -57.77
CA SER A 93 -7.79 2.33 -58.41
C SER A 93 -9.25 2.04 -58.04
N LEU A 94 -10.16 2.52 -58.89
CA LEU A 94 -11.61 2.32 -58.77
C LEU A 94 -12.07 0.88 -59.11
N GLU A 95 -11.25 0.10 -59.79
CA GLU A 95 -11.61 -1.26 -60.26
C GLU A 95 -11.58 -2.32 -59.15
N ASN A 96 -10.99 -2.01 -57.98
CA ASN A 96 -10.75 -2.95 -56.88
C ASN A 96 -11.31 -2.45 -55.53
N GLU A 97 -12.50 -1.84 -55.53
CA GLU A 97 -13.12 -1.28 -54.31
C GLU A 97 -13.26 -2.32 -53.18
N ALA A 98 -13.79 -3.52 -53.49
CA ALA A 98 -13.95 -4.60 -52.51
C ALA A 98 -12.62 -5.17 -51.95
N TYR A 99 -11.49 -4.93 -52.63
CA TYR A 99 -10.17 -5.25 -52.07
C TYR A 99 -9.76 -4.19 -51.04
N TRP A 100 -9.88 -2.91 -51.40
CA TRP A 100 -9.51 -1.81 -50.52
C TRP A 100 -10.38 -1.74 -49.27
N ASP A 101 -11.68 -2.07 -49.37
CA ASP A 101 -12.57 -2.14 -48.21
C ASP A 101 -12.13 -3.22 -47.22
N ARG A 102 -11.74 -4.41 -47.71
CA ARG A 102 -11.21 -5.48 -46.85
C ARG A 102 -9.90 -5.10 -46.16
N ILE A 103 -9.00 -4.42 -46.88
CA ILE A 103 -7.74 -3.94 -46.28
C ILE A 103 -8.01 -2.81 -45.28
N MET A 104 -8.98 -1.93 -45.55
CA MET A 104 -9.40 -0.87 -44.64
C MET A 104 -9.88 -1.45 -43.30
N GLU A 105 -10.81 -2.41 -43.35
CA GLU A 105 -11.31 -3.09 -42.15
C GLU A 105 -10.19 -3.78 -41.36
N ALA A 106 -9.25 -4.42 -42.06
CA ALA A 106 -8.11 -5.08 -41.43
C ALA A 106 -7.05 -4.10 -40.84
N SER A 107 -7.07 -2.83 -41.26
CA SER A 107 -6.08 -1.82 -40.88
C SER A 107 -6.42 -1.05 -39.60
N LEU A 108 -7.70 -1.00 -39.19
CA LEU A 108 -8.17 -0.18 -38.05
C LEU A 108 -8.67 -1.04 -36.89
N LYS A 109 -7.77 -1.81 -36.27
CA LYS A 109 -8.12 -2.77 -35.21
C LYS A 109 -8.31 -2.13 -33.84
N ARG A 110 -7.53 -1.10 -33.52
CA ARG A 110 -7.42 -0.51 -32.17
C ARG A 110 -8.12 0.84 -32.05
N LEU A 111 -8.26 1.56 -33.16
CA LEU A 111 -8.89 2.89 -33.11
C LEU A 111 -10.33 2.88 -32.56
N PRO A 112 -11.23 1.93 -32.95
CA PRO A 112 -12.58 1.88 -32.38
C PRO A 112 -12.60 1.66 -30.87
N SER A 113 -11.71 0.80 -30.35
CA SER A 113 -11.64 0.50 -28.92
C SER A 113 -11.12 1.71 -28.12
N VAL A 114 -10.23 2.54 -28.69
CA VAL A 114 -9.81 3.81 -28.08
C VAL A 114 -10.98 4.78 -27.92
N PHE A 115 -11.76 5.02 -28.98
CA PHE A 115 -12.93 5.91 -28.89
C PHE A 115 -13.99 5.40 -27.93
N LYS A 116 -14.23 4.08 -27.92
CA LYS A 116 -15.12 3.44 -26.96
C LYS A 116 -14.64 3.65 -25.51
N ALA A 117 -13.36 3.44 -25.25
CA ALA A 117 -12.78 3.66 -23.93
C ALA A 117 -12.87 5.14 -23.50
N ILE A 118 -12.60 6.09 -24.39
CA ILE A 118 -12.75 7.52 -24.13
C ILE A 118 -14.20 7.85 -23.75
N GLN A 119 -15.17 7.37 -24.53
CA GLN A 119 -16.60 7.61 -24.28
C GLN A 119 -17.03 7.07 -22.90
N GLU A 120 -16.72 5.81 -22.61
CA GLU A 120 -17.14 5.15 -21.37
C GLU A 120 -16.47 5.77 -20.13
N ILE A 121 -15.16 6.08 -20.19
CA ILE A 121 -14.47 6.75 -19.08
C ILE A 121 -15.03 8.16 -18.88
N LEU A 122 -15.20 8.94 -19.95
CA LEU A 122 -15.69 10.32 -19.87
C LEU A 122 -17.12 10.40 -19.32
N LYS A 123 -18.01 9.48 -19.70
CA LYS A 123 -19.38 9.38 -19.14
C LYS A 123 -19.38 9.23 -17.62
N THR A 124 -18.42 8.49 -17.08
CA THR A 124 -18.29 8.29 -15.63
C THR A 124 -17.55 9.43 -14.91
N LEU A 125 -17.04 10.42 -15.64
CA LEU A 125 -16.42 11.64 -15.10
C LEU A 125 -17.36 12.85 -15.13
N VAL A 126 -18.25 12.91 -16.11
CA VAL A 126 -19.19 14.02 -16.28
C VAL A 126 -20.51 13.78 -15.54
N PRO A 127 -21.21 14.83 -15.09
CA PRO A 127 -22.55 14.73 -14.53
C PRO A 127 -23.59 14.20 -15.52
N ASP A 128 -24.70 13.68 -15.01
CA ASP A 128 -25.77 13.03 -15.80
C ASP A 128 -26.32 13.90 -16.95
N TYR A 129 -26.38 15.23 -16.75
CA TYR A 129 -26.88 16.14 -17.78
C TYR A 129 -25.96 16.26 -19.00
N ASP A 130 -24.65 16.02 -18.84
CA ASP A 130 -23.66 16.07 -19.93
C ASP A 130 -23.44 14.70 -20.58
N GLN A 131 -23.82 13.60 -19.93
CA GLN A 131 -23.61 12.24 -20.44
C GLN A 131 -24.27 12.01 -21.81
N LYS A 132 -25.47 12.56 -22.03
CA LYS A 132 -26.16 12.45 -23.32
C LYS A 132 -25.38 13.14 -24.45
N ALA A 133 -24.87 14.34 -24.20
CA ALA A 133 -24.06 15.07 -25.17
C ALA A 133 -22.75 14.33 -25.49
N VAL A 134 -22.14 13.71 -24.48
CA VAL A 134 -20.95 12.85 -24.65
C VAL A 134 -21.27 11.61 -25.48
N GLN A 135 -22.39 10.93 -25.20
CA GLN A 135 -22.83 9.75 -25.94
C GLN A 135 -23.06 10.07 -27.43
N GLU A 136 -23.74 11.18 -27.73
CA GLU A 136 -24.06 11.58 -29.10
C GLU A 136 -22.81 12.05 -29.88
N ARG A 137 -21.91 12.80 -29.24
CA ARG A 137 -20.70 13.33 -29.91
C ARG A 137 -19.59 12.30 -30.06
N LEU A 138 -19.51 11.30 -29.17
CA LEU A 138 -18.55 10.20 -29.24
C LEU A 138 -19.19 8.90 -29.73
N ASP A 139 -20.17 8.96 -30.63
CA ASP A 139 -20.71 7.77 -31.30
C ASP A 139 -19.60 7.11 -32.14
N VAL A 140 -19.11 5.97 -31.66
CA VAL A 140 -17.97 5.26 -32.23
C VAL A 140 -18.25 4.82 -33.66
N ASP A 141 -19.45 4.32 -33.94
CA ASP A 141 -19.80 3.86 -35.28
C ASP A 141 -19.84 5.03 -36.26
N HIS A 142 -20.42 6.16 -35.84
CA HIS A 142 -20.46 7.36 -36.66
C HIS A 142 -19.05 7.94 -36.91
N ILE A 143 -18.21 8.03 -35.88
CA ILE A 143 -16.83 8.50 -36.00
C ILE A 143 -16.04 7.60 -36.96
N MET A 144 -16.14 6.27 -36.81
CA MET A 144 -15.42 5.34 -37.67
C MET A 144 -15.90 5.42 -39.12
N GLN A 145 -17.20 5.61 -39.38
CA GLN A 145 -17.74 5.86 -40.71
C GLN A 145 -17.20 7.17 -41.33
N GLN A 146 -17.15 8.25 -40.55
CA GLN A 146 -16.58 9.52 -41.01
C GLN A 146 -15.08 9.40 -41.32
N ILE A 147 -14.35 8.62 -40.52
CA ILE A 147 -12.93 8.33 -40.74
C ILE A 147 -12.77 7.53 -42.03
N GLN A 148 -13.46 6.39 -42.20
CA GLN A 148 -13.34 5.54 -43.39
C GLN A 148 -13.66 6.29 -44.70
N ASN A 149 -14.56 7.27 -44.65
CA ASN A 149 -14.92 8.11 -45.80
C ASN A 149 -14.03 9.36 -45.96
N GLY A 150 -13.08 9.60 -45.05
CA GLY A 150 -12.16 10.73 -45.08
C GLY A 150 -12.80 12.11 -44.80
N VAL A 151 -13.95 12.13 -44.13
CA VAL A 151 -14.72 13.36 -43.83
C VAL A 151 -14.72 13.75 -42.35
N CYS A 152 -14.03 12.99 -41.49
CA CYS A 152 -13.96 13.24 -40.05
C CYS A 152 -13.16 14.52 -39.73
N ASP A 153 -13.81 15.50 -39.09
CA ASP A 153 -13.14 16.70 -38.57
C ASP A 153 -12.55 16.45 -37.18
N LEU A 154 -11.30 15.98 -37.16
CA LEU A 154 -10.54 15.74 -35.93
C LEU A 154 -10.21 17.03 -35.18
N ILE A 155 -10.22 18.19 -35.84
CA ILE A 155 -9.94 19.48 -35.21
C ILE A 155 -11.15 19.93 -34.40
N ASP A 156 -12.37 19.83 -34.95
CA ASP A 156 -13.61 20.11 -34.21
C ASP A 156 -13.74 19.16 -33.00
N LEU A 157 -13.54 17.85 -33.23
CA LEU A 157 -13.60 16.87 -32.15
C LEU A 157 -12.59 17.17 -31.04
N GLY A 158 -11.34 17.51 -31.40
CA GLY A 158 -10.31 17.90 -30.44
C GLY A 158 -10.65 19.19 -29.68
N ASN A 159 -11.26 20.18 -30.33
CA ASN A 159 -11.72 21.41 -29.68
C ASN A 159 -12.86 21.14 -28.69
N TRP A 160 -13.81 20.30 -29.08
CA TRP A 160 -14.92 19.92 -28.23
C TRP A 160 -14.44 19.11 -27.01
N LEU A 161 -13.56 18.12 -27.21
CA LEU A 161 -12.94 17.35 -26.12
C LEU A 161 -12.20 18.27 -25.15
N ALA A 162 -11.38 19.21 -25.66
CA ALA A 162 -10.68 20.16 -24.81
C ALA A 162 -11.63 21.03 -23.99
N LYS A 163 -12.75 21.47 -24.57
CA LYS A 163 -13.78 22.24 -23.87
C LYS A 163 -14.45 21.42 -22.77
N VAL A 164 -14.84 20.18 -23.05
CA VAL A 164 -15.48 19.29 -22.07
C VAL A 164 -14.51 18.98 -20.93
N LEU A 165 -13.26 18.64 -21.24
CA LEU A 165 -12.24 18.34 -20.24
C LEU A 165 -11.97 19.54 -19.34
N LYS A 166 -11.76 20.74 -19.88
CA LYS A 166 -11.53 21.96 -19.06
C LYS A 166 -12.70 22.32 -18.15
N ASN A 167 -13.94 22.00 -18.57
CA ASN A 167 -15.12 22.24 -17.73
C ASN A 167 -15.21 21.30 -16.52
N HIS A 168 -14.63 20.10 -16.62
CA HIS A 168 -14.76 19.03 -15.60
C HIS A 168 -13.43 18.69 -14.90
N CYS A 169 -12.29 19.16 -15.41
CA CYS A 169 -10.96 19.00 -14.82
C CYS A 169 -10.67 20.01 -13.70
N ALA A 170 -9.64 19.70 -12.91
CA ALA A 170 -8.98 20.71 -12.08
C ALA A 170 -8.23 21.73 -12.98
N PRO A 171 -8.33 23.06 -12.72
CA PRO A 171 -7.74 24.10 -13.58
C PRO A 171 -6.23 23.95 -13.82
N MET A 172 -5.51 23.37 -12.86
CA MET A 172 -4.07 23.10 -12.99
C MET A 172 -3.74 22.12 -14.14
N ARG A 173 -4.69 21.30 -14.58
CA ARG A 173 -4.52 20.33 -15.68
C ARG A 173 -4.82 20.91 -17.06
N ASP A 174 -5.32 22.15 -17.15
CA ASP A 174 -5.70 22.77 -18.43
C ASP A 174 -4.52 22.83 -19.42
N SER A 175 -3.30 23.00 -18.91
CA SER A 175 -2.07 22.98 -19.72
C SER A 175 -1.83 21.64 -20.43
N LEU A 176 -2.20 20.52 -19.80
CA LEU A 176 -2.13 19.19 -20.40
C LEU A 176 -3.19 19.03 -21.49
N VAL A 177 -4.40 19.54 -21.24
CA VAL A 177 -5.50 19.53 -22.21
C VAL A 177 -5.14 20.37 -23.44
N ASP A 178 -4.50 21.52 -23.25
CA ASP A 178 -4.00 22.36 -24.34
C ASP A 178 -2.90 21.67 -25.16
N GLY A 179 -2.00 20.94 -24.49
CA GLY A 179 -0.99 20.10 -25.14
C GLY A 179 -1.63 19.03 -26.02
N MET A 180 -2.60 18.29 -25.49
CA MET A 180 -3.33 17.24 -26.19
C MET A 180 -4.09 17.80 -27.42
N GLN A 181 -4.80 18.91 -27.27
CA GLN A 181 -5.49 19.57 -28.37
C GLN A 181 -4.52 20.04 -29.47
N LYS A 182 -3.36 20.57 -29.08
CA LYS A 182 -2.32 21.02 -30.02
C LYS A 182 -1.74 19.86 -30.82
N GLU A 183 -1.49 18.72 -30.19
CA GLU A 183 -0.99 17.52 -30.87
C GLU A 183 -2.00 16.97 -31.87
N ILE A 184 -3.28 16.87 -31.50
CA ILE A 184 -4.37 16.44 -32.40
C ILE A 184 -4.47 17.39 -33.60
N ARG A 185 -4.49 18.71 -33.35
CA ARG A 185 -4.55 19.72 -34.40
C ARG A 185 -3.37 19.59 -35.36
N ARG A 186 -2.16 19.49 -34.83
CA ARG A 186 -0.93 19.35 -35.63
C ARG A 186 -0.94 18.07 -36.46
N GLY A 187 -1.32 16.94 -35.86
CA GLY A 187 -1.46 15.66 -36.55
C GLY A 187 -2.43 15.73 -37.73
N ALA A 188 -3.58 16.38 -37.53
CA ALA A 188 -4.59 16.57 -38.57
C ALA A 188 -4.14 17.54 -39.68
N THR A 189 -3.51 18.68 -39.35
CA THR A 189 -3.10 19.68 -40.35
C THR A 189 -1.86 19.27 -41.14
N GLU A 190 -0.92 18.58 -40.52
CA GLU A 190 0.35 18.16 -41.15
C GLU A 190 0.31 16.73 -41.68
N ASN A 191 -0.83 16.03 -41.52
CA ASN A 191 -1.03 14.63 -41.86
C ASN A 191 0.04 13.70 -41.24
N ARG A 192 0.32 13.89 -39.94
CA ARG A 192 1.32 13.13 -39.18
C ARG A 192 0.66 12.18 -38.19
N ALA A 193 0.69 10.88 -38.50
CA ALA A 193 0.15 9.80 -37.67
C ALA A 193 0.71 9.81 -36.24
N GLU A 194 2.04 9.98 -36.08
CA GLU A 194 2.73 10.06 -34.79
C GLU A 194 2.08 11.09 -33.85
N LYS A 195 1.75 12.28 -34.37
CA LYS A 195 1.19 13.37 -33.57
C LYS A 195 -0.25 13.14 -33.17
N LEU A 196 -1.03 12.52 -34.06
CA LEU A 196 -2.42 12.16 -33.76
C LEU A 196 -2.49 11.08 -32.67
N VAL A 197 -1.66 10.04 -32.78
CA VAL A 197 -1.55 8.96 -31.78
C VAL A 197 -1.06 9.51 -30.44
N ASN A 198 -0.07 10.41 -30.46
CA ASN A 198 0.39 11.09 -29.24
C ASN A 198 -0.72 11.92 -28.59
N GLY A 199 -1.56 12.60 -29.38
CA GLY A 199 -2.75 13.30 -28.90
C GLY A 199 -3.75 12.36 -28.21
N LEU A 200 -4.08 11.21 -28.83
CA LEU A 200 -4.96 10.20 -28.23
C LEU A 200 -4.36 9.57 -26.96
N ARG A 201 -3.05 9.32 -26.95
CA ARG A 201 -2.32 8.86 -25.76
C ARG A 201 -2.45 9.87 -24.62
N GLN A 202 -2.20 11.15 -24.89
CA GLN A 202 -2.33 12.21 -23.88
C GLN A 202 -3.77 12.34 -23.36
N LEU A 203 -4.76 12.26 -24.24
CA LEU A 203 -6.16 12.26 -23.87
C LEU A 203 -6.47 11.14 -22.86
N MET A 204 -6.01 9.92 -23.15
CA MET A 204 -6.25 8.79 -22.28
C MET A 204 -5.54 8.93 -20.92
N THR A 205 -4.30 9.45 -20.91
CA THR A 205 -3.58 9.78 -19.66
C THR A 205 -4.29 10.87 -18.85
N ILE A 206 -4.88 11.88 -19.50
CA ILE A 206 -5.69 12.91 -18.82
C ILE A 206 -6.92 12.27 -18.18
N LEU A 207 -7.64 11.39 -18.89
CA LEU A 207 -8.83 10.71 -18.37
C LEU A 207 -8.52 9.82 -17.15
N GLU A 208 -7.43 9.04 -17.20
CA GLU A 208 -6.95 8.26 -16.03
C GLU A 208 -6.67 9.20 -14.85
N ALA A 209 -6.00 10.32 -15.10
CA ALA A 209 -5.63 11.23 -14.04
C ALA A 209 -6.83 11.99 -13.45
N MET A 210 -7.82 12.35 -14.26
CA MET A 210 -9.12 12.87 -13.78
C MET A 210 -9.84 11.85 -12.91
N LYS A 211 -9.82 10.57 -13.31
CA LYS A 211 -10.44 9.50 -12.52
C LYS A 211 -9.79 9.34 -11.16
N LEU A 212 -8.47 9.40 -11.11
CA LEU A 212 -7.72 9.43 -9.86
C LEU A 212 -8.07 10.64 -9.00
N ASP A 213 -8.25 11.83 -9.59
CA ASP A 213 -8.64 13.03 -8.84
C ASP A 213 -10.02 12.85 -8.17
N VAL A 214 -11.00 12.34 -8.91
CA VAL A 214 -12.35 12.07 -8.40
C VAL A 214 -12.29 11.06 -7.26
N ALA A 215 -11.60 9.93 -7.45
CA ALA A 215 -11.45 8.89 -6.44
C ALA A 215 -10.71 9.40 -5.19
N ASN A 216 -9.67 10.22 -5.37
CA ASN A 216 -8.91 10.82 -4.27
C ASN A 216 -9.72 11.84 -3.48
N HIS A 217 -10.50 12.67 -4.18
CA HIS A 217 -11.46 13.56 -3.53
C HIS A 217 -12.51 12.77 -2.73
N GLN A 218 -13.04 11.69 -3.33
CA GLN A 218 -14.00 10.80 -2.68
C GLN A 218 -13.44 10.15 -1.42
N ILE A 219 -12.22 9.58 -1.46
CA ILE A 219 -11.58 9.01 -0.27
C ILE A 219 -11.41 10.06 0.82
N ARG A 220 -10.91 11.27 0.49
CA ARG A 220 -10.73 12.33 1.48
C ARG A 220 -12.05 12.70 2.16
N HIS A 221 -13.13 12.81 1.39
CA HIS A 221 -14.45 13.15 1.90
C HIS A 221 -15.07 12.02 2.73
N MET A 222 -14.91 10.77 2.30
CA MET A 222 -15.51 9.60 2.94
C MET A 222 -14.68 9.04 4.11
N ARG A 223 -13.41 9.42 4.23
CA ARG A 223 -12.49 8.89 5.24
C ARG A 223 -13.08 8.86 6.66
N PRO A 224 -13.69 9.92 7.20
CA PRO A 224 -14.26 9.88 8.55
C PRO A 224 -15.30 8.76 8.71
N LEU A 225 -16.15 8.55 7.70
CA LEU A 225 -17.18 7.52 7.69
C LEU A 225 -16.59 6.11 7.55
N LEU A 226 -15.56 5.96 6.72
CA LEU A 226 -14.86 4.68 6.55
C LEU A 226 -14.15 4.26 7.84
N ILE A 227 -13.52 5.20 8.54
CA ILE A 227 -12.82 4.95 9.81
C ILE A 227 -13.83 4.58 10.90
N ASP A 228 -14.91 5.35 11.05
CA ASP A 228 -15.94 5.10 12.06
C ASP A 228 -16.55 3.69 11.94
N ASP A 229 -16.82 3.24 10.71
CA ASP A 229 -17.38 1.90 10.43
C ASP A 229 -16.31 0.79 10.26
N THR A 230 -15.01 1.09 10.35
CA THR A 230 -13.94 0.13 10.04
C THR A 230 -14.05 -1.15 10.87
N ILE A 231 -14.24 -1.03 12.19
CA ILE A 231 -14.24 -2.18 13.10
C ILE A 231 -15.44 -3.10 12.80
N ASN A 232 -16.63 -2.52 12.63
CA ASN A 232 -17.85 -3.27 12.32
C ASN A 232 -17.75 -3.97 10.97
N PHE A 233 -17.26 -3.25 9.96
CA PHE A 233 -17.03 -3.82 8.63
C PHE A 233 -16.05 -5.00 8.68
N GLN A 234 -14.87 -4.81 9.28
CA GLN A 234 -13.84 -5.86 9.34
C GLN A 234 -14.34 -7.07 10.14
N ARG A 235 -15.09 -6.86 11.23
CA ARG A 235 -15.69 -7.97 11.98
C ARG A 235 -16.64 -8.80 11.11
N ARG A 236 -17.60 -8.17 10.42
CA ARG A 236 -18.53 -8.87 9.52
C ARG A 236 -17.80 -9.60 8.39
N TYR A 237 -16.84 -8.92 7.76
CA TYR A 237 -16.05 -9.46 6.66
C TYR A 237 -15.22 -10.67 7.09
N ASN A 238 -14.51 -10.57 8.22
CA ASN A 238 -13.67 -11.64 8.73
C ASN A 238 -14.49 -12.81 9.30
N SER A 239 -15.63 -12.56 9.94
CA SER A 239 -16.56 -13.64 10.35
C SER A 239 -17.01 -14.47 9.16
N HIS A 240 -17.35 -13.82 8.04
CA HIS A 240 -17.71 -14.53 6.81
C HIS A 240 -16.53 -15.37 6.27
N ARG A 241 -15.32 -14.82 6.26
CA ARG A 241 -14.11 -15.54 5.82
C ARG A 241 -13.75 -16.72 6.71
N ILE A 242 -13.95 -16.61 8.02
CA ILE A 242 -13.78 -17.72 8.97
C ILE A 242 -14.80 -18.82 8.64
N GLY A 243 -16.07 -18.45 8.40
CA GLY A 243 -17.10 -19.41 8.00
C GLY A 243 -16.81 -20.15 6.69
N LEU A 244 -16.05 -19.52 5.78
CA LEU A 244 -15.55 -20.13 4.55
C LEU A 244 -14.24 -20.93 4.71
N GLY A 245 -13.67 -21.01 5.91
CA GLY A 245 -12.38 -21.68 6.15
C GLY A 245 -11.18 -20.98 5.52
N LYS A 246 -11.30 -19.70 5.12
CA LYS A 246 -10.21 -18.93 4.49
C LYS A 246 -9.18 -18.38 5.48
N ILE A 247 -9.39 -18.57 6.77
CA ILE A 247 -8.54 -18.08 7.85
C ILE A 247 -8.36 -19.21 8.86
N ASP A 248 -7.11 -19.59 9.10
CA ASP A 248 -6.75 -20.63 10.07
C ASP A 248 -6.81 -20.05 11.50
N VAL A 249 -7.98 -20.19 12.12
CA VAL A 249 -8.25 -19.73 13.48
C VAL A 249 -7.46 -20.55 14.52
N ASP A 250 -7.28 -21.85 14.28
CA ASP A 250 -6.65 -22.76 15.23
C ASP A 250 -5.16 -22.48 15.37
N SER A 251 -4.49 -22.16 14.26
CA SER A 251 -3.10 -21.70 14.29
C SER A 251 -2.95 -20.41 15.09
N ALA A 252 -3.84 -19.43 14.89
CA ALA A 252 -3.82 -18.17 15.64
C ALA A 252 -4.06 -18.38 17.15
N LYS A 253 -5.01 -19.23 17.54
CA LYS A 253 -5.27 -19.60 18.94
C LYS A 253 -4.09 -20.34 19.55
N THR A 254 -3.50 -21.29 18.82
CA THR A 254 -2.34 -22.06 19.28
C THR A 254 -1.12 -21.18 19.47
N TRP A 255 -0.91 -20.22 18.57
CA TRP A 255 0.14 -19.20 18.72
C TRP A 255 -0.05 -18.40 20.01
N LEU A 256 -1.27 -17.92 20.28
CA LEU A 256 -1.55 -17.13 21.49
C LEU A 256 -1.40 -17.97 22.77
N ARG A 257 -1.90 -19.21 22.78
CA ARG A 257 -1.79 -20.13 23.92
C ARG A 257 -0.33 -20.38 24.30
N ARG A 258 0.55 -20.61 23.30
CA ARG A 258 1.99 -20.77 23.53
C ARG A 258 2.59 -19.57 24.26
N GLU A 259 2.22 -18.35 23.85
CA GLU A 259 2.75 -17.15 24.50
C GLU A 259 2.15 -16.93 25.89
N MET A 260 0.89 -17.30 26.10
CA MET A 260 0.32 -17.30 27.45
C MET A 260 1.12 -18.24 28.36
N ASP A 261 1.40 -19.46 27.92
CA ASP A 261 2.18 -20.44 28.69
C ASP A 261 3.60 -19.92 29.00
N ASN A 262 4.24 -19.21 28.07
CA ASN A 262 5.55 -18.57 28.28
C ASN A 262 5.54 -17.48 29.35
N LEU A 263 4.43 -16.76 29.49
CA LEU A 263 4.28 -15.61 30.40
C LEU A 263 3.65 -15.97 31.74
N VAL A 264 3.09 -17.17 31.88
CA VAL A 264 2.54 -17.66 33.15
C VAL A 264 3.67 -17.78 34.16
N THR A 265 3.49 -17.10 35.30
CA THR A 265 4.37 -17.25 36.46
C THR A 265 3.53 -17.68 37.65
N LEU A 266 4.19 -18.21 38.70
CA LEU A 266 3.53 -18.70 39.92
C LEU A 266 2.53 -17.71 40.55
N ASN A 267 2.71 -16.39 40.33
CA ASN A 267 1.92 -15.34 40.95
C ASN A 267 1.15 -14.45 39.95
N HIS A 268 1.26 -14.69 38.63
CA HIS A 268 0.62 -13.83 37.63
C HIS A 268 0.15 -14.65 36.43
N ASN A 269 -1.15 -14.51 36.12
CA ASN A 269 -1.74 -15.04 34.90
C ASN A 269 -1.88 -13.90 33.88
N PRO A 270 -1.16 -13.95 32.75
CA PRO A 270 -1.23 -12.92 31.73
C PRO A 270 -2.61 -12.87 31.09
N THR A 271 -3.10 -11.67 30.78
CA THR A 271 -4.31 -11.53 29.95
C THR A 271 -3.99 -11.89 28.50
N GLN A 272 -5.00 -12.30 27.72
CA GLN A 272 -4.82 -12.61 26.30
C GLN A 272 -4.28 -11.42 25.49
N LEU A 273 -4.68 -10.19 25.85
CA LEU A 273 -4.12 -8.97 25.23
C LEU A 273 -2.65 -8.78 25.62
N GLN A 274 -2.30 -9.04 26.88
CA GLN A 274 -0.91 -8.96 27.34
C GLN A 274 -0.02 -9.97 26.61
N ALA A 275 -0.49 -11.21 26.46
CA ALA A 275 0.21 -12.25 25.72
C ALA A 275 0.33 -11.92 24.23
N LEU A 276 -0.74 -11.43 23.59
CA LEU A 276 -0.68 -11.01 22.18
C LEU A 276 0.33 -9.87 21.96
N THR A 277 0.37 -8.91 22.89
CA THR A 277 1.27 -7.75 22.82
C THR A 277 2.74 -8.17 22.99
N SER A 278 3.03 -8.96 24.03
CA SER A 278 4.38 -9.46 24.32
C SER A 278 4.87 -10.41 23.23
N GLY A 279 4.02 -11.35 22.79
CA GLY A 279 4.35 -12.31 21.74
C GLY A 279 4.60 -11.66 20.38
N MET A 280 3.84 -10.63 20.02
CA MET A 280 4.11 -9.91 18.76
C MET A 280 5.41 -9.12 18.83
N LEU A 281 5.70 -8.44 19.95
CA LEU A 281 6.98 -7.75 20.13
C LEU A 281 8.16 -8.73 20.08
N ARG A 282 8.03 -9.88 20.74
CA ARG A 282 9.02 -10.96 20.70
C ARG A 282 9.22 -11.48 19.28
N ASP A 283 8.13 -11.69 18.55
CA ASP A 283 8.23 -12.13 17.16
C ASP A 283 9.04 -11.16 16.29
N LEU A 284 8.75 -9.87 16.40
CA LEU A 284 9.36 -8.82 15.59
C LEU A 284 10.84 -8.56 15.94
N ILE A 285 11.29 -8.91 17.14
CA ILE A 285 12.67 -8.68 17.60
C ILE A 285 13.56 -9.90 17.35
N TYR A 286 13.05 -11.12 17.56
CA TYR A 286 13.90 -12.33 17.56
C TYR A 286 13.86 -13.11 16.24
N ASN A 287 12.76 -13.05 15.48
CA ASN A 287 12.62 -13.88 14.29
C ASN A 287 12.98 -13.10 13.00
N PRO A 288 13.85 -13.63 12.13
CA PRO A 288 14.17 -13.01 10.85
C PRO A 288 13.00 -13.01 9.88
N GLU A 289 13.05 -12.10 8.91
CA GLU A 289 12.21 -12.18 7.72
C GLU A 289 12.50 -13.50 7.02
N SER A 290 11.55 -14.42 7.05
CA SER A 290 11.68 -15.75 6.48
C SER A 290 11.89 -15.65 4.97
N SER A 291 13.15 -15.77 4.53
CA SER A 291 13.52 -15.96 3.14
C SER A 291 13.13 -17.39 2.73
N SER A 292 12.00 -17.49 2.03
CA SER A 292 11.77 -18.43 0.93
C SER A 292 12.41 -19.83 1.07
N SER A 293 12.12 -20.55 2.15
CA SER A 293 12.35 -22.00 2.21
C SER A 293 11.26 -22.67 3.04
N SER A 294 10.73 -23.74 2.48
CA SER A 294 9.39 -24.28 2.69
C SER A 294 9.18 -25.03 4.01
N SER A 295 9.73 -24.58 5.16
CA SER A 295 9.62 -25.35 6.41
C SER A 295 9.62 -24.58 7.75
N SER A 296 9.63 -23.25 7.77
CA SER A 296 9.44 -22.49 9.02
C SER A 296 8.09 -21.78 9.04
N ARG A 297 7.27 -22.19 10.01
CA ARG A 297 5.93 -21.69 10.33
C ARG A 297 5.92 -20.16 10.25
N SER A 298 4.98 -19.58 9.51
CA SER A 298 4.75 -18.12 9.54
C SER A 298 4.64 -17.67 11.00
N SER A 299 5.59 -16.87 11.44
CA SER A 299 5.71 -16.55 12.87
C SER A 299 4.65 -15.54 13.33
N THR A 300 4.10 -14.78 12.37
CA THR A 300 2.91 -13.96 12.56
C THR A 300 1.62 -14.78 12.38
N PRO A 301 0.63 -14.63 13.27
CA PRO A 301 -0.66 -15.29 13.11
C PRO A 301 -1.38 -14.89 11.82
N PRO A 302 -2.14 -15.79 11.18
CA PRO A 302 -2.88 -15.52 9.93
C PRO A 302 -3.94 -14.42 10.08
N THR A 303 -4.32 -14.06 11.30
CA THR A 303 -5.22 -12.94 11.60
C THR A 303 -4.62 -11.57 11.28
N PHE A 304 -3.28 -11.45 11.18
CA PHE A 304 -2.57 -10.21 10.83
C PHE A 304 -2.35 -10.03 9.32
N TYR A 305 -3.13 -10.73 8.47
CA TYR A 305 -2.93 -10.71 7.01
C TYR A 305 -3.04 -9.31 6.37
N LEU A 306 -3.75 -8.36 6.99
CA LEU A 306 -3.84 -6.97 6.50
C LEU A 306 -2.63 -6.11 6.90
N ASP A 307 -1.92 -6.52 7.94
CA ASP A 307 -0.80 -5.81 8.55
C ASP A 307 0.57 -6.40 8.17
N SER A 308 0.61 -7.42 7.31
CA SER A 308 1.84 -8.17 6.98
C SER A 308 3.00 -7.27 6.57
N ASP A 309 2.72 -6.27 5.74
CA ASP A 309 3.74 -5.36 5.22
C ASP A 309 4.21 -4.38 6.31
N ARG A 310 3.28 -3.84 7.11
CA ARG A 310 3.60 -2.96 8.24
C ARG A 310 4.44 -3.68 9.30
N LEU A 311 4.09 -4.93 9.61
CA LEU A 311 4.83 -5.78 10.54
C LEU A 311 6.21 -6.15 9.98
N ARG A 312 6.35 -6.32 8.66
CA ARG A 312 7.66 -6.52 8.03
C ARG A 312 8.54 -5.29 8.19
N THR A 313 8.04 -4.10 7.86
CA THR A 313 8.78 -2.84 8.06
C THR A 313 9.19 -2.67 9.52
N LEU A 314 8.28 -2.91 10.47
CA LEU A 314 8.59 -2.84 11.90
C LEU A 314 9.66 -3.84 12.32
N ARG A 315 9.63 -5.08 11.82
CA ARG A 315 10.68 -6.09 12.09
C ARG A 315 12.04 -5.60 11.60
N SER A 316 12.10 -5.12 10.36
CA SER A 316 13.32 -4.50 9.80
C SER A 316 13.82 -3.35 10.67
N ASP A 317 12.94 -2.47 11.16
CA ASP A 317 13.31 -1.37 12.04
C ASP A 317 13.84 -1.87 13.41
N PHE A 318 13.19 -2.86 14.04
CA PHE A 318 13.66 -3.45 15.30
C PHE A 318 15.02 -4.14 15.13
N HIS A 319 15.18 -4.90 14.05
CA HIS A 319 16.45 -5.54 13.73
C HIS A 319 17.56 -4.51 13.51
N ALA A 320 17.26 -3.39 12.83
CA ALA A 320 18.21 -2.29 12.69
C ALA A 320 18.66 -1.73 14.04
N GLN A 321 17.75 -1.59 15.03
CA GLN A 321 18.11 -1.16 16.39
C GLN A 321 19.04 -2.15 17.10
N VAL A 322 18.79 -3.45 16.95
CA VAL A 322 19.68 -4.50 17.48
C VAL A 322 21.05 -4.42 16.80
N TYR A 323 21.10 -4.30 15.46
CA TYR A 323 22.36 -4.19 14.72
C TYR A 323 23.14 -2.90 15.05
N HIS A 324 22.46 -1.78 15.25
CA HIS A 324 23.09 -0.55 15.73
C HIS A 324 23.72 -0.74 17.11
N SER A 325 23.03 -1.43 18.01
CA SER A 325 23.53 -1.76 19.35
C SER A 325 24.78 -2.63 19.29
N ILE A 326 24.78 -3.67 18.44
CA ILE A 326 25.95 -4.54 18.20
C ILE A 326 27.13 -3.72 17.64
N CYS A 327 26.89 -2.89 16.62
CA CYS A 327 27.94 -2.05 16.01
C CYS A 327 28.55 -1.08 17.03
N ARG A 328 27.72 -0.50 17.90
CA ARG A 328 28.16 0.37 18.99
C ARG A 328 28.99 -0.40 20.00
N GLU A 329 28.58 -1.59 20.39
CA GLU A 329 29.31 -2.44 21.33
C GLU A 329 30.70 -2.81 20.77
N ILE A 330 30.78 -3.20 19.49
CA ILE A 330 32.04 -3.50 18.80
C ILE A 330 32.95 -2.26 18.74
N MET A 331 32.40 -1.08 18.42
CA MET A 331 33.14 0.18 18.39
C MET A 331 33.83 0.47 19.73
N PHE A 332 33.09 0.36 20.84
CA PHE A 332 33.63 0.64 22.17
C PHE A 332 34.53 -0.47 22.71
N GLN A 333 34.28 -1.74 22.37
CA GLN A 333 35.17 -2.84 22.76
C GLN A 333 36.50 -2.83 22.00
N SER A 334 36.52 -2.29 20.78
CA SER A 334 37.73 -2.22 19.95
C SER A 334 38.55 -0.95 20.21
N SER A 335 38.08 -0.05 21.07
CA SER A 335 38.81 1.18 21.44
C SER A 335 39.95 0.88 22.44
N PRO A 336 41.14 1.50 22.27
CA PRO A 336 42.25 1.37 23.22
C PRO A 336 42.00 2.14 24.51
N ILE A 337 41.05 3.08 24.51
CA ILE A 337 40.64 3.82 25.71
C ILE A 337 39.64 2.95 26.47
N SER A 338 39.96 2.58 27.72
CA SER A 338 39.01 1.88 28.58
C SER A 338 37.71 2.68 28.69
N ARG A 339 36.54 2.01 28.60
CA ARG A 339 35.20 2.64 28.65
C ARG A 339 35.02 3.65 29.80
N ILE A 340 35.72 3.42 30.91
CA ILE A 340 35.70 4.23 32.13
C ILE A 340 36.31 5.63 31.94
N ASN A 341 37.23 5.80 30.97
CA ASN A 341 37.94 7.06 30.73
C ASN A 341 37.30 7.95 29.64
N ILE A 342 36.18 7.52 29.04
CA ILE A 342 35.50 8.25 27.97
C ILE A 342 34.43 9.15 28.59
N SER A 343 34.48 10.45 28.31
CA SER A 343 33.41 11.37 28.71
C SER A 343 32.06 10.94 28.12
N ALA A 344 31.00 11.01 28.93
CA ALA A 344 29.63 10.67 28.50
C ALA A 344 29.22 11.45 27.23
N ALA A 345 29.63 12.72 27.11
CA ALA A 345 29.37 13.54 25.93
C ALA A 345 30.08 13.01 24.66
N THR A 346 31.32 12.55 24.78
CA THR A 346 32.10 12.01 23.66
C THR A 346 31.57 10.65 23.22
N SER A 347 31.22 9.78 24.18
CA SER A 347 30.58 8.49 23.92
C SER A 347 29.26 8.67 23.16
N HIS A 348 28.45 9.62 23.61
CA HIS A 348 27.16 9.95 22.98
C HIS A 348 27.32 10.52 21.56
N ALA A 349 28.27 11.44 21.36
CA ALA A 349 28.54 12.02 20.05
C ALA A 349 29.07 10.98 19.05
N ALA A 350 29.93 10.06 19.49
CA ALA A 350 30.42 8.96 18.67
C ALA A 350 29.29 8.01 18.27
N ALA A 351 28.44 7.60 19.23
CA ALA A 351 27.31 6.72 18.98
C ALA A 351 26.30 7.33 18.00
N SER A 352 25.89 8.58 18.17
CA SER A 352 24.95 9.22 17.23
C SER A 352 25.56 9.50 15.87
N LYS A 353 26.87 9.76 15.78
CA LYS A 353 27.54 9.87 14.48
C LYS A 353 27.55 8.52 13.76
N LEU A 354 27.89 7.44 14.48
CA LEU A 354 27.87 6.09 13.92
C LEU A 354 26.49 5.71 13.43
N GLN A 355 25.45 5.85 14.27
CA GLN A 355 24.06 5.52 13.89
C GLN A 355 23.65 6.21 12.60
N ARG A 356 23.82 7.54 12.50
CA ARG A 356 23.49 8.32 11.29
C ARG A 356 24.25 7.85 10.05
N SER A 357 25.55 7.56 10.19
CA SER A 357 26.36 7.06 9.08
C SER A 357 25.92 5.65 8.65
N LEU A 358 25.63 4.75 9.60
CA LEU A 358 25.21 3.38 9.31
C LEU A 358 23.84 3.34 8.61
N THR A 359 22.86 4.11 9.09
CA THR A 359 21.55 4.23 8.41
C THR A 359 21.70 4.75 6.98
N SER A 360 22.65 5.67 6.75
CA SER A 360 22.98 6.18 5.41
C SER A 360 23.68 5.14 4.52
N ILE A 361 24.55 4.30 5.08
CA ILE A 361 25.28 3.25 4.34
C ILE A 361 24.37 2.10 3.93
N VAL A 362 23.50 1.67 4.85
CA VAL A 362 22.58 0.56 4.61
C VAL A 362 21.43 1.01 3.73
N GLY A 363 20.99 2.26 3.83
CA GLY A 363 19.82 2.79 3.12
C GLY A 363 18.53 2.54 3.89
N ALA A 364 17.63 3.52 3.91
CA ALA A 364 16.39 3.46 4.69
C ALA A 364 15.43 2.33 4.27
N THR A 365 15.51 1.90 3.01
CA THR A 365 14.66 0.84 2.43
C THR A 365 15.27 -0.56 2.51
N THR A 366 16.53 -0.67 2.93
CA THR A 366 17.29 -1.93 2.94
C THR A 366 17.85 -2.27 4.32
N LEU A 367 17.15 -1.83 5.37
CA LEU A 367 17.50 -2.07 6.78
C LEU A 367 17.57 -3.56 7.15
N HIS A 368 16.96 -4.47 6.40
CA HIS A 368 17.16 -5.92 6.58
C HIS A 368 18.56 -6.40 6.13
N ARG A 369 19.30 -5.61 5.33
CA ARG A 369 20.58 -5.96 4.69
C ARG A 369 21.82 -5.45 5.42
N PHE A 370 21.74 -5.14 6.72
CA PHE A 370 22.95 -4.84 7.49
C PHE A 370 24.04 -5.93 7.34
N PRO A 371 23.71 -7.25 7.37
CA PRO A 371 24.73 -8.30 7.22
C PRO A 371 25.49 -8.20 5.88
N ASP A 372 24.80 -7.83 4.80
CA ASP A 372 25.35 -7.75 3.45
C ASP A 372 26.35 -6.59 3.28
N LYS A 373 26.36 -5.61 4.20
CA LYS A 373 27.19 -4.40 4.12
C LYS A 373 28.33 -4.39 5.14
N THR A 374 28.70 -5.55 5.67
CA THR A 374 29.71 -5.71 6.74
C THR A 374 31.02 -4.94 6.48
N GLU A 375 31.57 -4.97 5.27
CA GLU A 375 32.83 -4.28 4.92
C GLU A 375 32.69 -2.75 5.03
N ASN A 376 31.61 -2.19 4.51
CA ASN A 376 31.35 -0.75 4.58
C ASN A 376 31.11 -0.29 6.01
N ILE A 377 30.42 -1.12 6.80
CA ILE A 377 30.17 -0.89 8.24
C ILE A 377 31.49 -0.91 9.01
N ALA A 378 32.38 -1.87 8.76
CA ALA A 378 33.67 -1.98 9.42
C ALA A 378 34.54 -0.73 9.21
N VAL A 379 34.62 -0.24 7.97
CA VAL A 379 35.37 0.97 7.63
C VAL A 379 34.78 2.18 8.34
N GLU A 380 33.46 2.31 8.40
CA GLU A 380 32.82 3.45 9.06
C GLU A 380 33.00 3.43 10.59
N ILE A 381 32.93 2.25 11.22
CA ILE A 381 33.24 2.10 12.64
C ILE A 381 34.67 2.60 12.91
N LEU A 382 35.65 2.17 12.11
CA LEU A 382 37.04 2.61 12.26
C LEU A 382 37.17 4.13 12.10
N ARG A 383 36.51 4.74 11.12
CA ARG A 383 36.51 6.20 10.92
C ARG A 383 35.95 6.96 12.11
N VAL A 384 34.82 6.50 12.67
CA VAL A 384 34.21 7.13 13.85
C VAL A 384 35.11 6.96 15.08
N MET A 385 35.72 5.78 15.26
CA MET A 385 36.67 5.52 16.34
C MET A 385 37.88 6.44 16.26
N GLN A 386 38.51 6.59 15.08
CA GLN A 386 39.64 7.50 14.89
C GLN A 386 39.27 8.96 15.20
N ARG A 387 38.03 9.36 14.90
CA ARG A 387 37.57 10.74 15.09
C ARG A 387 37.31 11.08 16.56
N PHE A 388 36.77 10.16 17.35
CA PHE A 388 36.25 10.45 18.69
C PHE A 388 36.92 9.68 19.83
N LEU A 389 37.52 8.51 19.54
CA LEU A 389 37.93 7.52 20.54
C LEU A 389 39.43 7.17 20.46
N MET A 390 40.21 7.88 19.65
CA MET A 390 41.67 7.71 19.53
C MET A 390 42.42 8.96 20.01
N PRO A 391 43.60 8.81 20.64
CA PRO A 391 44.45 9.94 21.03
C PRO A 391 44.89 10.78 19.82
N HIS A 392 44.94 12.11 19.98
CA HIS A 392 45.28 13.06 18.89
C HIS A 392 46.70 12.89 18.32
N ASP A 393 47.60 12.14 18.99
CA ASP A 393 48.97 11.89 18.54
C ASP A 393 49.10 10.80 17.46
N THR A 394 48.06 9.99 17.21
CA THR A 394 48.07 8.92 16.18
C THR A 394 47.70 9.39 14.76
N THR A 395 47.64 10.70 14.52
CA THR A 395 47.24 11.30 13.22
C THR A 395 48.22 11.03 12.05
N GLN A 396 49.32 10.32 12.28
CA GLN A 396 50.33 10.02 11.25
C GLN A 396 50.12 8.69 10.50
N HIS A 397 49.21 7.81 10.92
CA HIS A 397 48.84 6.61 10.15
C HIS A 397 47.32 6.57 9.85
N PRO A 398 46.89 6.88 8.61
CA PRO A 398 45.48 7.07 8.29
C PRO A 398 44.66 5.77 8.21
N PHE A 399 45.30 4.59 8.19
CA PHE A 399 44.62 3.29 8.07
C PHE A 399 45.34 2.23 8.91
N ASP A 400 44.70 1.75 9.98
CA ASP A 400 45.13 0.57 10.71
C ASP A 400 44.45 -0.67 10.09
N SER A 401 45.18 -1.33 9.19
CA SER A 401 44.69 -2.50 8.45
C SER A 401 44.42 -3.71 9.35
N ASP A 402 45.16 -3.84 10.46
CA ASP A 402 45.00 -4.96 11.38
C ASP A 402 43.76 -4.76 12.27
N LEU A 403 43.53 -3.53 12.73
CA LEU A 403 42.31 -3.18 13.45
C LEU A 403 41.07 -3.30 12.56
N LEU A 404 41.15 -2.88 11.29
CA LEU A 404 40.06 -3.04 10.33
C LEU A 404 39.69 -4.52 10.13
N TYR A 405 40.69 -5.38 9.90
CA TYR A 405 40.49 -6.82 9.76
C TYR A 405 39.86 -7.44 11.01
N ARG A 406 40.30 -7.02 12.21
CA ARG A 406 39.70 -7.45 13.48
C ARG A 406 38.24 -7.02 13.62
N ILE A 407 37.90 -5.78 13.29
CA ILE A 407 36.51 -5.29 13.32
C ILE A 407 35.64 -6.06 12.33
N GLU A 408 36.12 -6.26 11.10
CA GLU A 408 35.38 -6.95 10.05
C GLU A 408 35.11 -8.43 10.40
N SER A 409 36.13 -9.14 10.90
CA SER A 409 35.99 -10.53 11.36
C SER A 409 34.96 -10.66 12.49
N ARG A 410 34.95 -9.70 13.42
CA ARG A 410 33.97 -9.64 14.50
C ARG A 410 32.56 -9.32 14.00
N LEU A 411 32.40 -8.39 13.07
CA LEU A 411 31.09 -8.09 12.49
C LEU A 411 30.53 -9.32 11.75
N ARG A 412 31.35 -10.01 10.96
CA ARG A 412 30.92 -11.21 10.22
C ARG A 412 30.42 -12.34 11.13
N SER A 413 30.95 -12.45 12.35
CA SER A 413 30.55 -13.45 13.34
C SER A 413 29.41 -13.01 14.27
N THR A 414 29.04 -11.73 14.28
CA THR A 414 28.03 -11.18 15.23
C THR A 414 26.81 -10.60 14.54
N LEU A 415 26.93 -10.13 13.30
CA LEU A 415 25.90 -9.39 12.57
C LEU A 415 24.99 -10.36 11.79
N HIS A 416 24.35 -11.29 12.51
CA HIS A 416 23.29 -12.16 12.00
C HIS A 416 22.35 -12.56 13.15
N CYS A 417 21.09 -12.86 12.83
CA CYS A 417 20.02 -13.11 13.82
C CYS A 417 20.23 -14.33 14.74
N GLY A 418 21.14 -15.23 14.38
CA GLY A 418 21.49 -16.42 15.17
C GLY A 418 22.71 -16.26 16.08
N SER A 419 23.31 -15.07 16.20
CA SER A 419 24.50 -14.86 17.03
C SER A 419 24.13 -14.63 18.50
N ASP A 420 25.00 -15.03 19.43
CA ASP A 420 24.78 -14.77 20.87
C ASP A 420 24.69 -13.27 21.17
N SER A 421 25.49 -12.46 20.47
CA SER A 421 25.45 -10.99 20.60
C SER A 421 24.11 -10.41 20.11
N PHE A 422 23.52 -10.99 19.07
CA PHE A 422 22.18 -10.60 18.62
C PHE A 422 21.14 -10.93 19.67
N LEU A 423 21.15 -12.15 20.21
CA LEU A 423 20.20 -12.58 21.23
C LEU A 423 20.31 -11.73 22.51
N GLU A 424 21.52 -11.39 22.95
CA GLU A 424 21.74 -10.54 24.13
C GLU A 424 21.20 -9.11 23.90
N CYS A 425 21.55 -8.48 22.77
CA CYS A 425 21.03 -7.15 22.44
C CYS A 425 19.51 -7.15 22.19
N ALA A 426 18.96 -8.22 21.61
CA ALA A 426 17.53 -8.42 21.44
C ALA A 426 16.80 -8.50 22.78
N GLU A 427 17.34 -9.25 23.77
CA GLU A 427 16.77 -9.33 25.12
C GLU A 427 16.79 -7.99 25.85
N GLN A 428 17.89 -7.24 25.74
CA GLN A 428 17.99 -5.89 26.30
C GLN A 428 16.98 -4.92 25.67
N LEU A 429 16.75 -5.03 24.35
CA LEU A 429 15.74 -4.24 23.65
C LEU A 429 14.32 -4.65 24.07
N PHE A 430 14.04 -5.95 24.09
CA PHE A 430 12.74 -6.50 24.48
C PHE A 430 12.35 -6.08 25.90
N SER A 431 13.23 -6.31 26.88
CA SER A 431 12.99 -5.99 28.30
C SER A 431 12.72 -4.50 28.54
N ARG A 432 13.30 -3.63 27.73
CA ARG A 432 13.14 -2.17 27.81
C ARG A 432 11.84 -1.70 27.15
N LEU A 433 11.46 -2.28 26.02
CA LEU A 433 10.30 -1.86 25.25
C LEU A 433 8.98 -2.48 25.72
N GLU A 434 8.99 -3.71 26.23
CA GLU A 434 7.78 -4.45 26.60
C GLU A 434 6.89 -3.66 27.59
N PRO A 435 7.39 -3.11 28.72
CA PRO A 435 6.52 -2.40 29.67
C PRO A 435 5.90 -1.15 29.07
N GLY A 436 6.65 -0.44 28.21
CA GLY A 436 6.18 0.75 27.50
C GLY A 436 5.07 0.41 26.48
N LEU A 437 5.25 -0.68 25.74
CA LEU A 437 4.25 -1.17 24.79
C LEU A 437 2.95 -1.58 25.50
N GLN A 438 3.06 -2.39 26.56
CA GLN A 438 1.92 -2.85 27.34
C GLN A 438 1.10 -1.68 27.91
N ARG A 439 1.77 -0.64 28.40
CA ARG A 439 1.10 0.58 28.89
C ARG A 439 0.33 1.28 27.77
N LYS A 440 1.00 1.58 26.64
CA LYS A 440 0.36 2.27 25.49
C LYS A 440 -0.84 1.49 24.94
N VAL A 441 -0.73 0.17 24.80
CA VAL A 441 -1.84 -0.67 24.34
C VAL A 441 -3.02 -0.60 25.32
N ASN A 442 -2.76 -0.68 26.63
CA ASN A 442 -3.82 -0.62 27.64
C ASN A 442 -4.51 0.74 27.73
N ASP A 443 -3.74 1.83 27.60
CA ASP A 443 -4.27 3.20 27.64
C ASP A 443 -5.19 3.48 26.45
N HIS A 444 -4.83 2.95 25.27
CA HIS A 444 -5.53 3.26 24.02
C HIS A 444 -6.56 2.21 23.61
N ARG A 445 -6.69 1.07 24.30
CA ARG A 445 -7.64 -0.01 23.93
C ARG A 445 -9.09 0.44 23.77
N ARG A 446 -9.48 1.54 24.44
CA ARG A 446 -10.85 2.10 24.43
C ARG A 446 -11.04 3.24 23.42
N PHE A 447 -9.99 3.61 22.68
CA PHE A 447 -10.09 4.69 21.71
C PHE A 447 -10.94 4.24 20.52
N THR A 448 -11.69 5.18 19.93
CA THR A 448 -12.35 4.95 18.64
C THR A 448 -11.29 4.87 17.54
N ALA A 449 -11.64 4.28 16.40
CA ALA A 449 -10.74 4.22 15.24
C ALA A 449 -10.23 5.62 14.82
N VAL A 450 -11.08 6.65 14.94
CA VAL A 450 -10.70 8.06 14.71
C VAL A 450 -9.64 8.53 15.73
N GLY A 451 -9.86 8.26 17.02
CA GLY A 451 -8.90 8.61 18.07
C GLY A 451 -7.56 7.87 17.97
N LEU A 452 -7.57 6.64 17.46
CA LEU A 452 -6.34 5.88 17.17
C LEU A 452 -5.54 6.48 16.01
N GLN A 453 -6.22 6.98 14.98
CA GLN A 453 -5.54 7.68 13.90
C GLN A 453 -4.89 9.00 14.35
N ASP A 454 -5.53 9.74 15.27
CA ASP A 454 -4.95 10.96 15.82
C ASP A 454 -3.71 10.73 16.68
N MET A 455 -3.62 9.56 17.34
CA MET A 455 -2.41 9.15 18.05
C MET A 455 -1.17 9.09 17.15
N LEU A 456 -1.31 8.65 15.89
CA LEU A 456 -0.19 8.60 14.94
C LEU A 456 0.29 9.98 14.50
N ALA A 457 -0.56 11.01 14.57
CA ALA A 457 -0.24 12.34 14.05
C ALA A 457 0.62 13.19 15.00
N ILE A 458 0.81 12.77 16.25
CA ILE A 458 1.54 13.56 17.28
C ILE A 458 3.05 13.67 16.97
N SER A 459 3.59 12.92 16.01
CA SER A 459 5.03 12.90 15.68
C SER A 459 5.45 13.76 14.49
N THR A 460 4.53 14.33 13.71
CA THR A 460 4.91 15.12 12.52
C THR A 460 5.19 16.60 12.82
N SER A 461 5.04 17.06 14.06
CA SER A 461 5.16 18.47 14.44
C SER A 461 6.39 18.81 15.31
N GLY A 462 7.50 18.09 15.16
CA GLY A 462 8.66 18.26 16.03
C GLY A 462 10.02 18.20 15.33
N SER A 463 10.35 19.15 14.45
CA SER A 463 11.73 19.63 14.24
C SER A 463 11.79 20.73 13.17
N SER A 464 12.54 21.80 13.48
CA SER A 464 13.02 22.87 12.59
C SER A 464 12.09 24.07 12.32
N GLY A 465 12.02 24.95 13.32
CA GLY A 465 11.79 26.37 13.05
C GLY A 465 13.03 26.99 12.41
N THR A 466 12.92 27.36 11.13
CA THR A 466 13.59 28.54 10.57
C THR A 466 12.56 29.32 9.78
N SER A 467 12.29 30.52 10.26
CA SER A 467 11.39 31.50 9.69
C SER A 467 11.78 31.88 8.25
N SER A 468 10.89 31.62 7.29
CA SER A 468 10.77 32.42 6.09
C SER A 468 9.28 32.61 5.76
N THR A 469 8.88 33.87 5.82
CA THR A 469 7.56 34.39 5.46
C THR A 469 7.26 34.15 3.98
N SER A 470 6.16 33.46 3.65
CA SER A 470 5.44 33.67 2.39
C SER A 470 3.96 33.28 2.51
N SER A 471 3.14 34.31 2.72
CA SER A 471 1.77 34.51 2.23
C SER A 471 0.97 33.29 1.72
N SER A 472 0.07 32.77 2.57
CA SER A 472 -1.12 32.01 2.16
C SER A 472 -2.23 32.99 1.74
N PHE A 473 -2.45 33.14 0.43
CA PHE A 473 -3.63 33.80 -0.13
C PHE A 473 -4.76 32.79 -0.29
N SER A 474 -5.85 32.98 0.45
CA SER A 474 -7.16 32.41 0.16
C SER A 474 -7.96 33.42 -0.66
N PRO A 475 -8.69 33.04 -1.73
CA PRO A 475 -9.78 33.85 -2.24
C PRO A 475 -11.11 33.19 -1.88
N SER A 476 -11.79 33.73 -0.87
CA SER A 476 -13.24 33.65 -0.79
C SER A 476 -13.81 34.97 -1.27
N GLY A 477 -14.78 34.86 -2.18
CA GLY A 477 -15.37 35.98 -2.89
C GLY A 477 -16.13 36.93 -1.99
N ALA A 478 -16.21 38.17 -2.45
CA ALA A 478 -17.24 39.11 -2.04
C ALA A 478 -17.71 39.90 -3.27
N THR A 479 -19.01 39.85 -3.54
CA THR A 479 -19.74 40.90 -4.23
C THR A 479 -19.97 42.09 -3.28
N PRO A 480 -20.11 43.33 -3.78
CA PRO A 480 -19.81 44.54 -3.01
C PRO A 480 -21.05 45.25 -2.45
N THR A 481 -20.93 45.85 -1.26
CA THR A 481 -21.77 46.99 -0.85
C THR A 481 -21.08 47.88 0.20
N LEU A 482 -20.63 49.04 -0.27
CA LEU A 482 -20.71 50.43 0.25
C LEU A 482 -20.80 50.78 1.76
N ILE A 483 -20.07 51.88 2.09
CA ILE A 483 -20.19 52.87 3.21
C ILE A 483 -19.48 52.48 4.52
N SER A 484 -18.83 53.33 5.32
CA SER A 484 -18.15 54.65 5.24
C SER A 484 -17.66 54.98 6.67
N LEU A 485 -16.49 55.64 6.78
CA LEU A 485 -15.94 56.50 7.85
C LEU A 485 -16.13 56.18 9.36
N SER A 486 -15.00 56.16 10.10
CA SER A 486 -14.61 57.16 11.13
C SER A 486 -13.41 56.62 11.95
N ALA A 487 -12.23 57.26 11.91
CA ALA A 487 -11.74 58.29 12.85
C ALA A 487 -11.26 57.70 14.21
N ILE A 488 -10.18 58.08 14.90
CA ILE A 488 -9.16 59.14 14.86
C ILE A 488 -8.13 58.78 15.96
N GLY A 489 -6.86 59.22 15.83
CA GLY A 489 -5.95 59.50 16.95
C GLY A 489 -4.69 58.62 17.01
N ALA A 490 -3.55 58.96 16.41
CA ALA A 490 -2.54 59.98 16.79
C ALA A 490 -1.91 59.74 18.18
N LYS A 491 -0.61 59.90 18.47
CA LYS A 491 0.70 60.00 17.79
C LYS A 491 1.72 60.25 18.93
N LEU A 492 2.97 59.76 18.82
CA LEU A 492 4.23 60.27 19.46
C LEU A 492 4.39 60.11 21.00
N THR A 493 5.54 59.88 21.67
CA THR A 493 6.98 59.59 21.41
C THR A 493 7.65 59.29 22.79
N PRO A 494 8.93 58.83 22.86
CA PRO A 494 9.60 58.19 24.04
C PRO A 494 10.45 59.22 24.84
N PRO A 495 11.57 58.93 25.58
CA PRO A 495 12.25 57.68 26.03
C PRO A 495 12.70 57.67 27.52
N GLY A 496 13.40 56.62 28.00
CA GLY A 496 14.10 56.70 29.29
C GLY A 496 14.75 55.41 29.80
N SER A 497 16.08 55.37 29.77
CA SER A 497 17.02 54.34 30.25
C SER A 497 17.00 54.12 31.78
N SER A 498 17.25 52.88 32.25
CA SER A 498 18.31 52.54 33.22
C SER A 498 18.25 51.07 33.69
N ALA A 499 19.38 50.36 33.59
CA ALA A 499 19.73 49.20 34.41
C ALA A 499 20.35 49.70 35.75
N PRO A 500 20.54 48.86 36.79
CA PRO A 500 21.75 48.02 36.82
C PRO A 500 21.64 46.65 37.53
N ASN A 501 22.69 45.87 37.32
CA ASN A 501 23.04 44.57 37.91
C ASN A 501 23.09 44.53 39.45
N ASN A 502 22.91 43.34 40.04
CA ASN A 502 23.93 42.75 40.91
C ASN A 502 23.77 41.21 41.10
N PRO A 503 24.86 40.52 41.49
CA PRO A 503 25.08 39.08 41.28
C PRO A 503 25.17 38.26 42.59
N PHE A 504 25.37 36.95 42.42
CA PHE A 504 25.83 35.93 43.38
C PHE A 504 24.89 35.50 44.52
N ASP A 505 24.52 34.22 44.53
CA ASP A 505 24.82 33.36 45.68
C ASP A 505 24.88 31.87 45.30
N SER A 506 25.81 31.17 45.95
CA SER A 506 26.25 29.80 45.68
C SER A 506 25.78 28.84 46.78
N HIS A 507 25.85 27.54 46.46
CA HIS A 507 25.89 26.34 47.33
C HIS A 507 24.59 25.57 47.58
N SER A 508 24.53 24.34 47.04
CA SER A 508 24.41 23.11 47.85
C SER A 508 24.57 21.82 47.02
N ASN A 509 25.61 21.05 47.38
CA ASN A 509 25.97 19.63 47.28
C ASN A 509 25.40 18.63 46.24
N PRO A 510 26.24 17.65 45.82
CA PRO A 510 25.88 16.52 44.95
C PRO A 510 25.51 15.28 45.77
N SER A 511 24.37 14.66 45.50
CA SER A 511 24.04 13.29 45.88
C SER A 511 22.89 12.84 45.00
N ASP A 512 23.18 12.06 43.95
CA ASP A 512 22.38 10.90 43.56
C ASP A 512 23.00 10.27 42.32
N GLY A 513 23.46 9.03 42.49
CA GLY A 513 23.80 8.16 41.38
C GLY A 513 22.51 7.75 40.68
N GLN A 514 22.34 8.23 39.45
CA GLN A 514 21.38 7.66 38.51
C GLN A 514 22.08 7.32 37.21
N SER A 515 21.91 6.05 36.83
CA SER A 515 22.34 5.39 35.62
C SER A 515 22.16 6.29 34.40
N THR A 516 23.26 6.56 33.72
CA THR A 516 23.31 7.43 32.53
C THR A 516 22.86 6.64 31.31
N GLU A 517 21.54 6.52 31.11
CA GLU A 517 20.97 5.89 29.91
C GLU A 517 20.85 6.85 28.71
N CYS A 518 20.93 6.23 27.53
CA CYS A 518 20.88 6.78 26.19
C CYS A 518 19.72 7.76 25.92
N PHE A 519 20.03 9.02 25.63
CA PHE A 519 19.03 9.99 25.18
C PHE A 519 18.76 10.00 23.66
N LEU A 520 19.41 9.15 22.85
CA LEU A 520 19.22 9.12 21.39
C LEU A 520 18.20 8.09 20.91
N ASP A 521 17.96 7.04 21.70
CA ASP A 521 17.16 5.89 21.28
C ASP A 521 15.66 6.10 21.59
N ASN A 522 15.33 6.96 22.56
CA ASN A 522 13.97 7.12 23.08
C ASN A 522 12.95 7.60 22.03
N GLU A 523 13.25 8.61 21.21
CA GLU A 523 12.29 9.11 20.21
C GLU A 523 11.98 8.06 19.12
N THR A 524 13.02 7.35 18.66
CA THR A 524 12.86 6.29 17.65
C THR A 524 12.13 5.07 18.21
N GLU A 525 12.42 4.71 19.45
CA GLU A 525 11.75 3.61 20.16
C GLU A 525 10.30 3.97 20.48
N GLU A 526 10.03 5.20 20.92
CA GLU A 526 8.68 5.68 21.14
C GLU A 526 7.83 5.66 19.88
N ASP A 527 8.42 5.98 18.73
CA ASP A 527 7.77 5.88 17.43
C ASP A 527 7.46 4.43 17.04
N LEU A 528 8.42 3.51 17.17
CA LEU A 528 8.20 2.08 16.95
C LEU A 528 7.09 1.53 17.85
N LEU A 529 7.12 1.90 19.13
CA LEU A 529 6.09 1.53 20.10
C LEU A 529 4.73 2.11 19.74
N ARG A 530 4.67 3.36 19.26
CA ARG A 530 3.42 4.00 18.84
C ARG A 530 2.82 3.30 17.62
N ARG A 531 3.63 3.00 16.61
CA ARG A 531 3.23 2.28 15.39
C ARG A 531 2.73 0.87 15.72
N LEU A 532 3.49 0.11 16.51
CA LEU A 532 3.10 -1.24 16.92
C LEU A 532 1.85 -1.23 17.81
N ALA A 533 1.75 -0.33 18.79
CA ALA A 533 0.58 -0.23 19.64
C ALA A 533 -0.70 0.07 18.83
N HIS A 534 -0.63 0.91 17.79
CA HIS A 534 -1.77 1.15 16.91
C HIS A 534 -2.23 -0.14 16.23
N ILE A 535 -1.31 -0.87 15.59
CA ILE A 535 -1.61 -2.15 14.92
C ILE A 535 -2.29 -3.10 15.91
N LEU A 536 -1.70 -3.28 17.09
CA LEU A 536 -2.20 -4.21 18.10
C LEU A 536 -3.58 -3.82 18.64
N VAL A 537 -3.83 -2.52 18.87
CA VAL A 537 -5.12 -2.06 19.38
C VAL A 537 -6.21 -2.23 18.33
N LEU A 538 -5.98 -1.81 17.08
CA LEU A 538 -6.97 -1.99 16.00
C LEU A 538 -7.22 -3.49 15.75
N HIS A 539 -6.16 -4.29 15.72
CA HIS A 539 -6.24 -5.74 15.60
C HIS A 539 -7.08 -6.35 16.73
N TRP A 540 -6.81 -5.98 17.99
CA TRP A 540 -7.56 -6.47 19.13
C TRP A 540 -9.05 -6.10 19.03
N GLN A 541 -9.37 -4.86 18.65
CA GLN A 541 -10.75 -4.42 18.48
C GLN A 541 -11.50 -5.22 17.41
N VAL A 542 -10.83 -5.69 16.36
CA VAL A 542 -11.45 -6.52 15.32
C VAL A 542 -11.52 -8.00 15.73
N TRP A 543 -10.43 -8.56 16.25
CA TRP A 543 -10.24 -10.01 16.36
C TRP A 543 -10.47 -10.60 17.75
N ALA A 544 -10.50 -9.80 18.82
CA ALA A 544 -10.65 -10.30 20.18
C ALA A 544 -11.88 -11.19 20.31
N ASP A 545 -13.07 -10.68 19.99
CA ASP A 545 -14.32 -11.43 20.13
C ASP A 545 -14.44 -12.57 19.10
N LEU A 546 -13.80 -12.43 17.93
CA LEU A 546 -13.90 -13.38 16.83
C LEU A 546 -13.04 -14.62 17.02
N VAL A 547 -11.85 -14.46 17.60
CA VAL A 547 -10.81 -15.51 17.65
C VAL A 547 -10.32 -15.74 19.06
N TYR A 548 -9.81 -14.70 19.72
CA TYR A 548 -9.04 -14.88 20.96
C TYR A 548 -9.94 -15.13 22.18
N LEU A 549 -11.01 -14.35 22.35
CA LEU A 549 -11.97 -14.48 23.44
C LEU A 549 -13.10 -15.47 23.11
N SER A 550 -13.16 -15.98 21.88
CA SER A 550 -14.19 -16.92 21.46
C SER A 550 -14.09 -18.21 22.28
N VAL A 551 -15.13 -18.49 23.07
CA VAL A 551 -15.24 -19.76 23.79
C VAL A 551 -15.48 -20.84 22.74
N GLU A 552 -14.59 -21.83 22.67
CA GLU A 552 -14.84 -23.00 21.83
C GLU A 552 -16.17 -23.63 22.28
N PRO A 553 -17.12 -23.91 21.37
CA PRO A 553 -18.24 -24.75 21.72
C PRO A 553 -17.63 -26.07 22.19
N THR A 554 -17.75 -26.34 23.48
CA THR A 554 -17.32 -27.57 24.11
C THR A 554 -17.90 -28.70 23.28
N THR A 555 -17.03 -29.41 22.56
CA THR A 555 -17.41 -30.65 21.91
C THR A 555 -17.92 -31.54 23.04
N LEU A 556 -19.23 -31.77 23.07
CA LEU A 556 -19.83 -32.78 23.92
C LEU A 556 -19.06 -34.08 23.69
N ASP A 557 -18.36 -34.54 24.73
CA ASP A 557 -17.68 -35.82 24.79
C ASP A 557 -18.62 -36.92 24.26
N HIS A 558 -18.39 -37.38 23.04
CA HIS A 558 -18.76 -38.74 22.64
C HIS A 558 -17.55 -39.62 22.90
N SER A 559 -17.41 -40.04 24.15
CA SER A 559 -16.63 -41.21 24.50
C SER A 559 -17.22 -42.44 23.77
N PRO A 560 -16.41 -43.30 23.14
CA PRO A 560 -16.90 -44.50 22.47
C PRO A 560 -17.26 -45.56 23.51
N GLY A 561 -18.49 -45.50 24.01
CA GLY A 561 -19.08 -46.49 24.90
C GLY A 561 -19.49 -47.74 24.12
N ARG A 562 -18.61 -48.74 24.15
CA ARG A 562 -18.86 -50.20 24.19
C ARG A 562 -20.20 -50.70 23.63
N CYS A 563 -20.09 -51.45 22.54
CA CYS A 563 -21.13 -52.26 21.92
C CYS A 563 -21.61 -53.37 22.87
N GLU A 564 -22.86 -53.29 23.34
CA GLU A 564 -23.58 -54.44 23.89
C GLU A 564 -25.01 -54.46 23.32
N THR A 565 -25.30 -55.54 22.60
CA THR A 565 -26.56 -55.92 21.95
C THR A 565 -27.74 -56.01 22.92
N PRO A 566 -28.98 -55.90 22.40
CA PRO A 566 -30.01 -56.82 22.85
C PRO A 566 -30.80 -57.46 21.70
N ALA A 567 -30.87 -58.78 21.73
CA ALA A 567 -31.89 -59.57 21.05
C ALA A 567 -32.99 -59.97 22.04
N SER A 568 -34.21 -60.11 21.50
CA SER A 568 -35.33 -60.94 21.99
C SER A 568 -36.34 -60.31 22.96
N THR A 569 -37.52 -60.04 22.39
CA THR A 569 -38.90 -60.12 22.93
C THR A 569 -39.17 -61.42 23.72
N PRO A 570 -40.24 -61.54 24.59
CA PRO A 570 -41.65 -61.43 24.16
C PRO A 570 -42.74 -60.99 25.18
N SER A 571 -43.94 -60.69 24.62
CA SER A 571 -45.33 -60.92 25.14
C SER A 571 -45.80 -60.12 26.37
N SER A 572 -47.04 -59.64 26.55
CA SER A 572 -48.34 -59.67 25.85
C SER A 572 -49.28 -58.70 26.60
N GLY A 573 -50.32 -58.15 25.96
CA GLY A 573 -51.47 -57.61 26.72
C GLY A 573 -52.38 -56.56 26.08
N VAL A 574 -53.19 -56.96 25.10
CA VAL A 574 -54.65 -56.64 24.98
C VAL A 574 -55.09 -55.16 24.86
N SER A 575 -55.59 -54.83 23.65
CA SER A 575 -56.52 -53.71 23.33
C SER A 575 -58.00 -54.11 23.66
N PRO A 576 -59.10 -53.43 23.27
CA PRO A 576 -59.26 -52.19 22.47
C PRO A 576 -60.48 -51.30 22.85
N ALA A 577 -60.83 -50.41 21.90
CA ALA A 577 -62.10 -49.73 21.61
C ALA A 577 -62.23 -48.32 22.23
N GLY A 578 -62.57 -47.25 21.50
CA GLY A 578 -63.30 -47.08 20.23
C GLY A 578 -64.34 -45.99 20.49
N SER A 579 -64.31 -44.82 19.84
CA SER A 579 -65.27 -44.33 18.81
C SER A 579 -65.21 -42.80 18.93
N ARG A 580 -64.87 -41.99 17.91
CA ARG A 580 -65.61 -41.57 16.70
C ARG A 580 -66.75 -40.58 16.97
N GLU A 581 -66.77 -39.52 16.13
CA GLU A 581 -67.87 -38.60 15.77
C GLU A 581 -68.07 -37.34 16.65
N SER A 582 -68.44 -36.13 16.15
CA SER A 582 -68.59 -35.53 14.82
C SER A 582 -69.26 -34.14 14.99
N LEU A 583 -69.01 -33.23 14.02
CA LEU A 583 -69.93 -32.21 13.43
C LEU A 583 -70.16 -30.82 14.06
N ASN A 584 -69.91 -29.81 13.19
CA ASN A 584 -70.71 -28.62 12.76
C ASN A 584 -71.43 -27.73 13.81
N GLY A 585 -71.58 -26.42 13.65
CA GLY A 585 -71.36 -25.49 12.54
C GLY A 585 -72.12 -24.16 12.80
N ASP A 586 -71.69 -23.10 12.11
CA ASP A 586 -72.41 -21.90 11.62
C ASP A 586 -73.03 -20.80 12.53
N GLY A 587 -72.85 -19.55 12.06
CA GLY A 587 -73.78 -18.42 12.20
C GLY A 587 -73.22 -17.20 12.97
N ALA A 588 -72.47 -16.27 12.37
CA ALA A 588 -72.90 -15.09 11.59
C ALA A 588 -73.40 -13.86 12.40
N VAL A 589 -72.84 -12.67 12.08
CA VAL A 589 -73.50 -11.37 11.79
C VAL A 589 -72.69 -10.13 12.27
N LEU A 590 -72.08 -9.47 11.26
CA LEU A 590 -72.00 -8.02 10.94
C LEU A 590 -71.75 -6.93 12.01
N SER A 591 -70.68 -6.13 11.79
CA SER A 591 -70.81 -4.72 11.36
C SER A 591 -69.46 -4.06 10.98
N HIS A 592 -69.38 -3.61 9.71
CA HIS A 592 -68.81 -2.36 9.14
C HIS A 592 -67.56 -1.69 9.79
N ALA A 593 -66.55 -1.19 9.07
CA ALA A 593 -66.33 -0.83 7.66
C ALA A 593 -64.80 -0.93 7.39
N GLY A 594 -64.27 -1.40 6.26
CA GLY A 594 -64.39 -0.93 4.87
C GLY A 594 -63.07 -0.21 4.50
N SER A 595 -62.38 -0.39 3.38
CA SER A 595 -62.50 -1.14 2.11
C SER A 595 -61.13 -0.91 1.44
N CYS A 596 -60.33 -1.92 1.07
CA CYS A 596 -60.38 -2.72 -0.18
C CYS A 596 -60.09 -1.87 -1.45
N THR A 597 -59.31 -2.27 -2.46
CA THR A 597 -58.73 -3.59 -2.84
C THR A 597 -57.98 -3.48 -4.17
N SER A 598 -57.04 -4.42 -4.39
CA SER A 598 -56.81 -5.22 -5.63
C SER A 598 -56.19 -4.52 -6.86
N LEU A 599 -55.41 -5.12 -7.76
CA LEU A 599 -55.22 -6.49 -8.32
C LEU A 599 -53.73 -6.55 -8.80
N GLY A 600 -53.00 -7.63 -9.07
CA GLY A 600 -53.29 -9.05 -9.29
C GLY A 600 -52.33 -9.60 -10.38
N PHE A 601 -51.48 -10.56 -9.98
CA PHE A 601 -50.95 -11.74 -10.70
C PHE A 601 -50.03 -11.72 -11.96
N GLY A 602 -48.97 -12.55 -11.84
CA GLY A 602 -48.31 -13.37 -12.89
C GLY A 602 -47.11 -12.72 -13.60
N GLY A 603 -45.90 -13.27 -13.73
CA GLY A 603 -45.34 -14.60 -13.50
C GLY A 603 -44.43 -14.96 -14.70
N GLU A 604 -43.10 -14.99 -14.54
CA GLU A 604 -42.11 -15.58 -15.48
C GLU A 604 -40.72 -15.51 -14.81
N ARG A 605 -40.20 -16.60 -14.25
CA ARG A 605 -39.17 -17.48 -14.84
C ARG A 605 -37.84 -16.75 -15.10
N GLU A 606 -37.00 -16.62 -14.08
CA GLU A 606 -35.59 -16.28 -14.26
C GLU A 606 -34.71 -17.54 -14.22
N GLU A 607 -34.02 -17.71 -15.34
CA GLU A 607 -33.11 -18.79 -15.66
C GLU A 607 -31.85 -18.73 -14.80
N ARG A 608 -31.52 -19.90 -14.24
CA ARG A 608 -30.33 -20.17 -13.46
C ARG A 608 -29.11 -20.17 -14.40
N SER A 609 -28.47 -19.02 -14.56
CA SER A 609 -27.15 -18.93 -15.20
C SER A 609 -26.05 -19.21 -14.17
N ARG A 610 -25.53 -20.43 -14.22
CA ARG A 610 -24.21 -20.79 -13.69
C ARG A 610 -23.16 -20.00 -14.48
N LEU A 611 -22.54 -19.01 -13.86
CA LEU A 611 -21.26 -18.47 -14.32
C LEU A 611 -20.20 -18.91 -13.33
N ASP A 612 -19.17 -19.54 -13.89
CA ASP A 612 -18.09 -20.26 -13.23
C ASP A 612 -17.43 -19.49 -12.09
N GLU A 613 -17.53 -20.05 -10.88
CA GLU A 613 -16.72 -19.74 -9.71
C GLU A 613 -15.29 -20.27 -9.89
N ARG A 614 -14.57 -19.73 -10.87
CA ARG A 614 -13.13 -19.94 -11.06
C ARG A 614 -12.42 -18.61 -11.20
N GLU A 615 -12.29 -17.91 -10.06
CA GLU A 615 -11.14 -17.04 -9.73
C GLU A 615 -11.37 -16.42 -8.33
N LEU A 616 -11.37 -17.30 -7.33
CA LEU A 616 -11.29 -16.95 -5.91
C LEU A 616 -10.11 -17.71 -5.29
N PHE A 617 -8.96 -17.67 -5.97
CA PHE A 617 -7.69 -18.09 -5.39
C PHE A 617 -7.11 -16.94 -4.58
N CYS A 618 -7.20 -17.08 -3.25
CA CYS A 618 -6.33 -16.38 -2.33
C CYS A 618 -4.89 -16.88 -2.55
N GLY A 619 -3.98 -15.96 -2.83
CA GLY A 619 -2.56 -16.25 -3.04
C GLY A 619 -1.92 -15.47 -4.18
N GLY A 620 -2.40 -14.27 -4.49
CA GLY A 620 -1.78 -13.38 -5.46
C GLY A 620 -1.88 -11.96 -4.93
N GLN A 621 -0.77 -11.23 -4.93
CA GLN A 621 -0.73 -9.79 -4.76
C GLN A 621 -1.49 -9.12 -5.92
N ASP A 622 -2.82 -9.10 -5.83
CA ASP A 622 -3.72 -8.38 -6.74
C ASP A 622 -4.61 -7.44 -5.92
N GLY A 623 -3.92 -6.64 -5.11
CA GLY A 623 -4.29 -5.24 -4.94
C GLY A 623 -3.22 -4.44 -5.66
N ILE A 624 -3.60 -3.77 -6.74
CA ILE A 624 -2.92 -2.54 -7.17
C ILE A 624 -2.96 -1.61 -5.92
N TRP A 625 -2.05 -0.65 -5.78
CA TRP A 625 -1.90 0.23 -4.60
C TRP A 625 -1.06 -0.36 -3.45
N ARG A 626 0.27 -0.20 -3.56
CA ARG A 626 1.22 -0.27 -2.44
C ARG A 626 1.39 1.13 -1.83
N SER A 627 1.52 1.22 -0.51
CA SER A 627 2.15 2.37 0.15
C SER A 627 3.67 2.28 -0.05
N GLU A 628 4.31 3.41 -0.36
CA GLU A 628 5.74 3.53 -0.65
C GLU A 628 6.62 2.95 0.46
N THR A 629 7.19 1.76 0.23
CA THR A 629 8.58 1.38 0.55
C THR A 629 8.85 0.05 -0.16
N GLU A 630 9.56 0.06 -1.30
CA GLU A 630 10.55 -0.96 -1.69
C GLU A 630 10.86 -0.90 -3.19
N ASP A 631 12.14 -0.71 -3.50
CA ASP A 631 12.79 -1.03 -4.76
C ASP A 631 13.06 -2.55 -4.80
N GLU A 632 12.45 -3.27 -5.73
CA GLU A 632 12.88 -4.64 -6.08
C GLU A 632 13.98 -4.58 -7.15
N VAL A 633 15.18 -5.06 -6.78
CA VAL A 633 16.29 -5.36 -7.70
C VAL A 633 16.12 -6.81 -8.16
N ASP A 634 15.92 -6.97 -9.46
CA ASP A 634 15.82 -8.27 -10.14
C ASP A 634 17.23 -8.88 -10.33
N MET A 635 17.42 -10.09 -9.80
CA MET A 635 18.61 -10.92 -9.99
C MET A 635 18.29 -11.99 -11.04
N SER A 636 18.67 -11.73 -12.29
CA SER A 636 18.72 -12.78 -13.32
C SER A 636 19.86 -12.50 -14.31
N ALA A 637 21.01 -13.14 -14.08
CA ALA A 637 21.97 -13.57 -15.11
C ALA A 637 23.23 -14.16 -14.44
N ALA A 638 23.26 -15.48 -14.25
CA ALA A 638 24.49 -16.27 -14.23
C ALA A 638 24.10 -17.75 -14.17
N ASP A 639 24.02 -18.39 -15.32
CA ASP A 639 24.26 -19.83 -15.50
C ASP A 639 24.35 -20.06 -17.02
N GLU A 640 25.56 -20.06 -17.57
CA GLU A 640 25.87 -20.80 -18.80
C GLU A 640 27.28 -21.41 -18.67
N ASP A 641 27.32 -22.67 -19.06
CA ASP A 641 28.35 -23.68 -18.89
C ASP A 641 29.73 -23.31 -19.47
N GLY A 642 30.77 -23.63 -18.70
CA GLY A 642 32.15 -23.66 -19.17
C GLY A 642 32.55 -25.05 -19.61
N ASP A 643 32.24 -25.41 -20.86
CA ASP A 643 32.79 -26.59 -21.51
C ASP A 643 34.27 -26.38 -21.88
N VAL A 644 35.08 -27.37 -21.49
CA VAL A 644 36.50 -27.48 -21.75
C VAL A 644 36.70 -28.13 -23.12
N GLU A 645 37.27 -27.42 -24.09
CA GLU A 645 37.87 -28.08 -25.26
C GLU A 645 39.30 -27.63 -25.53
N MET A 646 40.14 -28.66 -25.62
CA MET A 646 41.55 -28.66 -25.97
C MET A 646 41.74 -28.25 -27.43
N SER A 647 42.81 -27.49 -27.64
CA SER A 647 43.45 -27.26 -28.93
C SER A 647 43.94 -28.55 -29.57
N ASP A 648 43.59 -28.80 -30.84
CA ASP A 648 44.56 -29.30 -31.83
C ASP A 648 44.08 -29.14 -33.27
N ARG A 649 44.94 -28.48 -34.05
CA ARG A 649 45.38 -28.77 -35.43
C ARG A 649 44.42 -29.02 -36.61
N GLU A 650 44.81 -28.34 -37.68
CA GLU A 650 44.91 -28.81 -39.08
C GLU A 650 43.73 -28.60 -40.07
N ASN A 651 43.96 -27.58 -40.91
CA ASN A 651 44.28 -27.72 -42.34
C ASN A 651 43.16 -27.58 -43.40
N SER A 652 43.42 -26.58 -44.26
CA SER A 652 43.14 -26.46 -45.70
C SER A 652 41.78 -25.91 -46.19
N PRO A 653 41.83 -25.00 -47.18
CA PRO A 653 40.65 -24.38 -47.78
C PRO A 653 40.24 -25.07 -49.10
N GLN A 654 38.95 -25.02 -49.41
CA GLN A 654 38.44 -24.87 -50.79
C GLN A 654 37.05 -24.25 -50.78
#